data_AF-A0A6M6DVW5-F1
#
_entry.id   AF-A0A6M6DVW5-F1
#
_cell.length_a   1.000
_cell.length_b   1.000
_cell.length_c   1.000
_cell.angle_alpha   90.00
_cell.angle_beta   90.00
_cell.angle_gamma   90.00
#
_symmetry.space_group_name_H-M   'P 1'
#
loop_
_entity.id
_entity.type
_entity.pdbx_description
1 polymer ?
#
loop_
_entity_poly.entity_id
_entity_poly.type
_entity_poly.pdbx_seq_one_letter_code
_entity_poly.pdbx_strand_id
1 'polypeptide(L)'
;MKDFRYISQPGFTDTGMIFKFVQRSNEFIHTFAEGELLYTLGVNREDIVGKTLHDLYWDDIDTANLLNSYYKKAWAGQYIEYEGKFRGIYYVIYLRPLFHKDKVAEVVGTCVDITNKKIMEEDILQKEQEQKLMNSYAFQRSLIDWLDSGIVVTDCNKKIRLLNRKFYELFQLKGEIDCHIGMHASDLHYLFDKEINKIKLGNTEKLIKITKEIKIDTSITLRYNCFPLNEKNNFVGYLWEFEDITEQKKMERVIVQAKEEAEKVNMAKSSFLSKMSHELRTPLNGILGFAQLLEMDESLNEQQRDFVQEILSGGSHLLSLINDILDVSRIETGNLKISVEEVHLLTVIKECINIVQPLAKKKNISIYSQLDQWEDMMVLADPIRLKQILLNLLDNAIKYNQENGKVIVFCRLQENKQYIHIVDTGVGFSVEEYTKVFVPFYRIENTKEEGTGIGLSLVKQLVHLMGGDINVTSNKGTGSEFCFSLPLPNDSKTVIQWGEQTEFPPTNNRKEDNYRLLYIEDNESNLHLVSNIIKSQPSYTLLSARTGKEGIEIVANEKIDLVLLDINLPDINGYEVFEILKAGKETKDIAVIAVSANAMPKDIQYTLDKGFDNYLTKPIHVQEFLTILSETLNNTINQNIPDHKILSTGPHGEEAASAKTLRLSLKELKKIKKKKYKAAIAMHYTGSDWSRSQLEGMQTTFEKMGIEVVAVTNAEFKWKKQVADIESILAKKPDILVSIPVDPELTASVYQKAAQAGVKLVFMDNTPNGLQHGKDYVSIVSADNYGNGIESANIMAEKLDRKGKVGIIYHDADFFATKQRTEAFEKTIKERYPDIQIVDRRGITDSNDGEKVASGMIAEHQDLNGIFVVWDVPAEGALRATRTAKKSNLVITTMDLGMNVALEIAQDGPIKGLGAQLPYQQGVAEAILAGYALLGKQAPPYVAVPSLKVMKENVIDAWQLVYNEDAPDIIQSVAKSRNAREKGEQQDESIDRRR
;
A
#
# COMPACT_ATOMS: atom_id res chain seq x y z
N MET A 1 -69.58 -56.78 -67.22
CA MET A 1 -68.62 -55.70 -67.54
C MET A 1 -69.32 -54.34 -67.63
N LYS A 2 -69.87 -53.84 -66.52
CA LYS A 2 -70.23 -52.45 -66.26
C LYS A 2 -70.05 -52.27 -64.74
N ASP A 3 -69.46 -51.16 -64.32
CA ASP A 3 -69.05 -50.79 -62.94
C ASP A 3 -67.59 -51.08 -62.54
N PHE A 4 -66.64 -50.54 -63.32
CA PHE A 4 -65.32 -50.16 -62.81
C PHE A 4 -65.17 -48.64 -62.98
N ARG A 5 -64.96 -47.89 -61.88
CA ARG A 5 -64.63 -46.46 -61.93
C ARG A 5 -63.12 -46.32 -62.16
N TYR A 6 -62.72 -45.88 -63.34
CA TYR A 6 -61.36 -45.37 -63.59
C TYR A 6 -61.28 -43.93 -63.09
N ILE A 7 -60.49 -43.67 -62.04
CA ILE A 7 -60.09 -42.31 -61.68
C ILE A 7 -58.79 -42.03 -62.45
N SER A 8 -58.90 -41.28 -63.54
CA SER A 8 -57.76 -40.82 -64.33
C SER A 8 -57.03 -39.67 -63.62
N GLN A 9 -55.81 -39.91 -63.15
CA GLN A 9 -54.81 -38.85 -62.96
C GLN A 9 -53.77 -38.93 -64.10
N PRO A 10 -53.24 -37.80 -64.58
CA PRO A 10 -52.29 -37.76 -65.69
C PRO A 10 -50.90 -38.21 -65.21
N GLY A 11 -50.30 -39.18 -65.91
CA GLY A 11 -48.93 -39.63 -65.61
C GLY A 11 -48.55 -41.05 -66.05
N PHE A 12 -49.35 -41.73 -66.88
CA PHE A 12 -49.08 -43.09 -67.34
C PHE A 12 -48.46 -43.14 -68.75
N THR A 13 -47.38 -42.41 -68.99
CA THR A 13 -46.67 -42.46 -70.29
C THR A 13 -45.24 -43.01 -70.23
N ASP A 14 -44.64 -43.17 -69.04
CA ASP A 14 -43.28 -43.72 -68.88
C ASP A 14 -43.26 -44.91 -67.89
N THR A 15 -44.23 -45.81 -67.96
CA THR A 15 -44.24 -47.01 -67.09
C THR A 15 -43.29 -48.07 -67.65
N GLY A 16 -42.10 -48.16 -67.07
CA GLY A 16 -41.09 -49.15 -67.47
C GLY A 16 -41.56 -50.60 -67.30
N MET A 17 -42.30 -50.90 -66.23
CA MET A 17 -42.92 -52.22 -66.01
C MET A 17 -44.26 -52.07 -65.30
N ILE A 18 -45.25 -52.87 -65.70
CA ILE A 18 -46.56 -52.98 -65.05
C ILE A 18 -46.75 -54.43 -64.62
N PHE A 19 -47.17 -54.63 -63.37
CA PHE A 19 -47.52 -55.94 -62.86
C PHE A 19 -48.83 -55.88 -62.09
N LYS A 20 -49.44 -57.04 -61.88
CA LYS A 20 -50.65 -57.17 -61.08
C LYS A 20 -50.53 -58.35 -60.13
N PHE A 21 -51.17 -58.24 -58.98
CA PHE A 21 -51.27 -59.35 -58.05
C PHE A 21 -52.62 -59.39 -57.36
N VAL A 22 -52.98 -60.58 -56.90
CA VAL A 22 -54.19 -60.87 -56.14
C VAL A 22 -53.86 -61.65 -54.89
N GLN A 23 -54.68 -61.54 -53.85
CA GLN A 23 -54.55 -62.38 -52.66
C GLN A 23 -55.29 -63.71 -52.85
N ARG A 24 -54.60 -64.85 -52.71
CA ARG A 24 -55.17 -66.20 -52.70
C ARG A 24 -54.61 -66.97 -51.50
N SER A 25 -55.49 -67.65 -50.75
CA SER A 25 -55.07 -68.48 -49.60
C SER A 25 -54.10 -67.78 -48.63
N ASN A 26 -54.34 -66.48 -48.38
CA ASN A 26 -53.53 -65.60 -47.53
C ASN A 26 -52.15 -65.17 -48.07
N GLU A 27 -51.80 -65.51 -49.31
CA GLU A 27 -50.57 -65.08 -49.99
C GLU A 27 -50.89 -64.19 -51.20
N PHE A 28 -49.97 -63.31 -51.57
CA PHE A 28 -50.10 -62.48 -52.77
C PHE A 28 -49.37 -63.13 -53.94
N ILE A 29 -50.13 -63.39 -55.01
CA ILE A 29 -49.63 -64.06 -56.21
C ILE A 29 -49.75 -63.10 -57.38
N HIS A 30 -48.65 -62.94 -58.12
CA HIS A 30 -48.63 -62.10 -59.31
C HIS A 30 -49.41 -62.77 -60.44
N THR A 31 -50.34 -62.03 -61.04
CA THR A 31 -51.22 -62.52 -62.13
C THR A 31 -50.79 -61.99 -63.49
N PHE A 32 -50.00 -60.93 -63.51
CA PHE A 32 -49.57 -60.24 -64.71
C PHE A 32 -48.24 -59.52 -64.47
N ALA A 33 -47.37 -59.50 -65.46
CA ALA A 33 -46.16 -58.69 -65.49
C ALA A 33 -45.77 -58.45 -66.96
N GLU A 34 -45.63 -57.19 -67.36
CA GLU A 34 -45.24 -56.78 -68.71
C GLU A 34 -44.55 -55.41 -68.69
N GLY A 35 -43.66 -55.15 -69.65
CA GLY A 35 -42.95 -53.87 -69.82
C GLY A 35 -41.45 -54.03 -70.04
N GLU A 36 -40.82 -53.03 -70.65
CA GLU A 36 -39.41 -53.08 -71.05
C GLU A 36 -38.45 -53.22 -69.86
N LEU A 37 -38.79 -52.64 -68.71
CA LEU A 37 -37.96 -52.67 -67.50
C LEU A 37 -37.82 -54.08 -66.91
N LEU A 38 -38.72 -55.02 -67.22
CA LEU A 38 -38.54 -56.44 -66.86
C LEU A 38 -37.27 -57.01 -67.47
N TYR A 39 -37.05 -56.76 -68.76
CA TYR A 39 -35.88 -57.22 -69.50
C TYR A 39 -34.61 -56.53 -69.02
N THR A 40 -34.67 -55.22 -68.74
CA THR A 40 -33.52 -54.45 -68.21
C THR A 40 -33.12 -54.90 -66.80
N LEU A 41 -34.09 -55.32 -65.97
CA LEU A 41 -33.83 -55.95 -64.66
C LEU A 41 -33.34 -57.41 -64.79
N GLY A 42 -33.41 -57.99 -65.99
CA GLY A 42 -33.00 -59.35 -66.30
C GLY A 42 -33.95 -60.42 -65.77
N VAL A 43 -35.25 -60.11 -65.69
CA VAL A 43 -36.31 -60.99 -65.19
C VAL A 43 -37.37 -61.18 -66.29
N ASN A 44 -37.76 -62.43 -66.57
CA ASN A 44 -38.79 -62.69 -67.56
C ASN A 44 -40.18 -62.74 -66.92
N ARG A 45 -41.22 -62.59 -67.75
CA ARG A 45 -42.62 -62.69 -67.30
C ARG A 45 -42.90 -64.01 -66.59
N GLU A 46 -42.32 -65.12 -67.07
CA GLU A 46 -42.50 -66.46 -66.50
C GLU A 46 -41.89 -66.59 -65.10
N ASP A 47 -40.90 -65.78 -64.79
CA ASP A 47 -40.25 -65.76 -63.47
C ASP A 47 -41.13 -65.06 -62.43
N ILE A 48 -42.09 -64.22 -62.86
CA ILE A 48 -42.96 -63.41 -61.98
C ILE A 48 -44.38 -63.95 -61.90
N VAL A 49 -44.99 -64.27 -63.04
CA VAL A 49 -46.41 -64.66 -63.06
C VAL A 49 -46.61 -66.02 -62.40
N GLY A 50 -47.55 -66.08 -61.46
CA GLY A 50 -47.84 -67.27 -60.66
C GLY A 50 -46.98 -67.42 -59.40
N LYS A 51 -46.05 -66.49 -59.15
CA LYS A 51 -45.13 -66.52 -58.00
C LYS A 51 -45.53 -65.52 -56.91
N THR A 52 -45.18 -65.86 -55.67
CA THR A 52 -45.27 -64.96 -54.51
C THR A 52 -44.02 -64.07 -54.41
N LEU A 53 -44.04 -63.01 -53.60
CA LEU A 53 -42.84 -62.22 -53.35
C LEU A 53 -41.70 -63.05 -52.72
N HIS A 54 -42.03 -64.04 -51.90
CA HIS A 54 -41.06 -64.96 -51.29
C HIS A 54 -40.44 -65.93 -52.29
N ASP A 55 -41.16 -66.26 -53.38
CA ASP A 55 -40.58 -67.00 -54.50
C ASP A 55 -39.63 -66.13 -55.35
N LEU A 56 -39.92 -64.82 -55.45
CA LEU A 56 -39.14 -63.88 -56.26
C LEU A 56 -37.86 -63.41 -55.56
N TYR A 57 -37.91 -63.26 -54.24
CA TYR A 57 -36.80 -62.85 -53.38
C TYR A 57 -36.43 -63.99 -52.43
N TRP A 58 -36.14 -65.17 -52.98
CA TRP A 58 -35.84 -66.37 -52.19
C TRP A 58 -34.51 -66.26 -51.39
N ASP A 59 -33.60 -65.41 -51.83
CA ASP A 59 -32.30 -65.13 -51.23
C ASP A 59 -32.28 -63.88 -50.33
N ASP A 60 -33.34 -63.07 -50.34
CA ASP A 60 -33.50 -61.86 -49.52
C ASP A 60 -34.89 -61.80 -48.87
N ILE A 61 -35.02 -62.59 -47.81
CA ILE A 61 -36.26 -62.76 -47.04
C ILE A 61 -36.70 -61.42 -46.40
N ASP A 62 -35.77 -60.56 -46.02
CA ASP A 62 -36.07 -59.27 -45.40
C ASP A 62 -36.70 -58.31 -46.41
N THR A 63 -36.16 -58.25 -47.63
CA THR A 63 -36.79 -57.51 -48.73
C THR A 63 -38.14 -58.11 -49.09
N ALA A 64 -38.26 -59.45 -49.17
CA ALA A 64 -39.55 -60.12 -49.42
C ALA A 64 -40.62 -59.72 -48.39
N ASN A 65 -40.25 -59.69 -47.10
CA ASN A 65 -41.14 -59.31 -46.01
C ASN A 65 -41.51 -57.82 -46.04
N LEU A 66 -40.55 -56.95 -46.35
CA LEU A 66 -40.78 -55.51 -46.49
C LEU A 66 -41.75 -55.23 -47.64
N LEU A 67 -41.51 -55.80 -48.81
CA LEU A 67 -42.39 -55.66 -49.98
C LEU A 67 -43.78 -56.26 -49.72
N ASN A 68 -43.85 -57.39 -49.01
CA ASN A 68 -45.11 -57.99 -48.60
C ASN A 68 -45.91 -57.06 -47.67
N SER A 69 -45.23 -56.27 -46.82
CA SER A 69 -45.89 -55.24 -46.00
C SER A 69 -46.55 -54.15 -46.86
N TYR A 70 -45.90 -53.73 -47.95
CA TYR A 70 -46.47 -52.79 -48.91
C TYR A 70 -47.66 -53.41 -49.66
N TYR A 71 -47.58 -54.69 -50.02
CA TYR A 71 -48.68 -55.39 -50.69
C TYR A 71 -49.90 -55.52 -49.79
N LYS A 72 -49.71 -55.82 -48.49
CA LYS A 72 -50.79 -55.83 -47.49
C LYS A 72 -51.48 -54.47 -47.38
N LYS A 73 -50.71 -53.38 -47.32
CA LYS A 73 -51.25 -52.02 -47.26
C LYS A 73 -52.03 -51.66 -48.53
N ALA A 74 -51.48 -52.00 -49.69
CA ALA A 74 -52.16 -51.78 -50.97
C ALA A 74 -53.46 -52.59 -51.07
N TRP A 75 -53.44 -53.85 -50.62
CA TRP A 75 -54.64 -54.71 -50.58
C TRP A 75 -55.70 -54.25 -49.59
N ALA A 76 -55.30 -53.54 -48.53
CA ALA A 76 -56.22 -52.84 -47.62
C ALA A 76 -56.83 -51.56 -48.23
N GLY A 77 -56.49 -51.22 -49.49
CA GLY A 77 -57.03 -50.08 -50.22
C GLY A 77 -56.13 -48.84 -50.24
N GLN A 78 -54.91 -48.91 -49.69
CA GLN A 78 -53.99 -47.76 -49.67
C GLN A 78 -53.21 -47.61 -50.99
N TYR A 79 -52.88 -46.36 -51.33
CA TYR A 79 -51.98 -46.05 -52.42
C TYR A 79 -50.56 -46.04 -51.89
N ILE A 80 -49.72 -46.94 -52.39
CA ILE A 80 -48.35 -47.10 -51.91
C ILE A 80 -47.38 -46.64 -53.00
N GLU A 81 -46.34 -45.95 -52.56
CA GLU A 81 -45.18 -45.55 -53.35
C GLU A 81 -43.93 -45.91 -52.55
N TYR A 82 -42.96 -46.55 -53.20
CA TYR A 82 -41.65 -46.79 -52.62
C TYR A 82 -40.57 -46.82 -53.69
N GLU A 83 -39.38 -46.35 -53.32
CA GLU A 83 -38.18 -46.48 -54.14
C GLU A 83 -37.45 -47.78 -53.79
N GLY A 84 -36.83 -48.40 -54.78
CA GLY A 84 -35.98 -49.56 -54.62
C GLY A 84 -34.76 -49.46 -55.53
N LYS A 85 -33.76 -50.29 -55.24
CA LYS A 85 -32.58 -50.46 -56.09
C LYS A 85 -32.38 -51.95 -56.32
N PHE A 86 -32.33 -52.36 -57.58
CA PHE A 86 -32.06 -53.75 -57.93
C PHE A 86 -31.06 -53.79 -59.06
N ARG A 87 -29.97 -54.56 -58.87
CA ARG A 87 -28.90 -54.75 -59.85
C ARG A 87 -28.35 -53.45 -60.48
N GLY A 88 -28.26 -52.39 -59.66
CA GLY A 88 -27.71 -51.09 -60.08
C GLY A 88 -28.73 -50.11 -60.67
N ILE A 89 -29.98 -50.53 -60.89
CA ILE A 89 -31.06 -49.69 -61.39
C ILE A 89 -31.88 -49.20 -60.20
N TYR A 90 -32.07 -47.89 -60.09
CA TYR A 90 -33.01 -47.31 -59.14
C TYR A 90 -34.38 -47.23 -59.79
N TYR A 91 -35.40 -47.66 -59.06
CA TYR A 91 -36.77 -47.61 -59.54
C TYR A 91 -37.70 -47.10 -58.46
N VAL A 92 -38.86 -46.60 -58.88
CA VAL A 92 -39.98 -46.28 -58.00
C VAL A 92 -41.17 -47.16 -58.39
N ILE A 93 -41.81 -47.79 -57.40
CA ILE A 93 -43.01 -48.59 -57.59
C ILE A 93 -44.23 -47.89 -56.99
N TYR A 94 -45.28 -47.78 -57.79
CA TYR A 94 -46.60 -47.32 -57.37
C TYR A 94 -47.57 -48.50 -57.34
N LEU A 95 -48.13 -48.81 -56.18
CA LEU A 95 -49.19 -49.80 -56.03
C LEU A 95 -50.55 -49.10 -55.96
N ARG A 96 -51.48 -49.55 -56.81
CA ARG A 96 -52.84 -49.00 -56.95
C ARG A 96 -53.88 -50.12 -56.86
N PRO A 97 -54.66 -50.20 -55.78
CA PRO A 97 -55.75 -51.16 -55.66
C PRO A 97 -56.92 -50.83 -56.59
N LEU A 98 -57.46 -51.87 -57.23
CA LEU A 98 -58.67 -51.84 -58.05
C LEU A 98 -59.82 -52.43 -57.25
N PHE A 99 -60.90 -51.67 -57.12
CA PHE A 99 -62.06 -52.05 -56.32
C PHE A 99 -63.19 -52.64 -57.17
N HIS A 100 -63.83 -53.70 -56.67
CA HIS A 100 -65.08 -54.22 -57.19
C HIS A 100 -66.05 -54.47 -56.01
N LYS A 101 -67.23 -53.85 -56.03
CA LYS A 101 -68.22 -53.92 -54.94
C LYS A 101 -67.59 -53.63 -53.55
N ASP A 102 -66.88 -52.51 -53.45
CA ASP A 102 -66.23 -52.00 -52.23
C ASP A 102 -65.17 -52.91 -51.58
N LYS A 103 -64.67 -53.91 -52.32
CA LYS A 103 -63.51 -54.72 -51.93
C LYS A 103 -62.42 -54.62 -52.99
N VAL A 104 -61.16 -54.64 -52.56
CA VAL A 104 -60.02 -54.72 -53.50
C VAL A 104 -60.07 -56.08 -54.19
N ALA A 105 -60.20 -56.05 -55.52
CA ALA A 105 -60.25 -57.24 -56.36
C ALA A 105 -58.87 -57.60 -56.91
N GLU A 106 -58.04 -56.59 -57.17
CA GLU A 106 -56.70 -56.73 -57.75
C GLU A 106 -55.88 -55.49 -57.39
N VAL A 107 -54.56 -55.59 -57.33
CA VAL A 107 -53.66 -54.43 -57.22
C VAL A 107 -52.78 -54.37 -58.46
N VAL A 108 -52.70 -53.17 -59.06
CA VAL A 108 -51.80 -52.88 -60.18
C VAL A 108 -50.57 -52.16 -59.63
N GLY A 109 -49.40 -52.74 -59.88
CA GLY A 109 -48.11 -52.10 -59.63
C GLY A 109 -47.55 -51.52 -60.92
N THR A 110 -47.07 -50.27 -60.87
CA THR A 110 -46.23 -49.71 -61.92
C THR A 110 -44.84 -49.41 -61.39
N CYS A 111 -43.83 -49.76 -62.16
CA CYS A 111 -42.42 -49.57 -61.84
C CYS A 111 -41.81 -48.65 -62.89
N VAL A 112 -41.11 -47.60 -62.45
CA VAL A 112 -40.47 -46.59 -63.30
C VAL A 112 -38.99 -46.51 -62.93
N ASP A 113 -38.11 -46.53 -63.94
CA ASP A 113 -36.68 -46.33 -63.76
C ASP A 113 -36.38 -44.86 -63.44
N ILE A 114 -35.70 -44.62 -62.33
CA ILE A 114 -35.28 -43.28 -61.85
C ILE A 114 -33.76 -43.17 -61.73
N THR A 115 -32.99 -44.08 -62.32
CA THR A 115 -31.53 -44.16 -62.20
C THR A 115 -30.85 -42.86 -62.62
N ASN A 116 -31.22 -42.31 -63.78
CA ASN A 116 -30.65 -41.04 -64.26
C ASN A 116 -30.97 -39.87 -63.32
N LYS A 117 -32.17 -39.85 -62.72
CA LYS A 117 -32.56 -38.83 -61.75
C LYS A 117 -31.69 -38.89 -60.49
N LYS A 118 -31.42 -40.10 -59.96
CA LYS A 118 -30.59 -40.28 -58.77
C LYS A 118 -29.12 -39.90 -59.01
N ILE A 119 -28.55 -40.28 -60.15
CA ILE A 119 -27.18 -39.90 -60.51
C ILE A 119 -27.05 -38.37 -60.60
N MET A 120 -28.03 -37.68 -61.21
CA MET A 120 -28.03 -36.22 -61.28
C MET A 120 -28.17 -35.55 -59.90
N GLU A 121 -28.98 -36.10 -58.98
CA GLU A 121 -29.11 -35.59 -57.62
C GLU A 121 -27.78 -35.67 -56.84
N GLU A 122 -27.04 -36.78 -56.99
CA GLU A 122 -25.72 -36.95 -56.37
C GLU A 122 -24.66 -35.99 -56.95
N ASP A 123 -24.62 -35.82 -58.27
CA ASP A 123 -23.71 -34.89 -58.96
C ASP A 123 -23.97 -33.42 -58.55
N ILE A 124 -25.24 -33.03 -58.42
CA ILE A 124 -25.62 -31.69 -57.97
C ILE A 124 -25.17 -31.47 -56.52
N LEU A 125 -25.40 -32.45 -55.64
CA LEU A 125 -25.01 -32.36 -54.23
C LEU A 125 -23.49 -32.23 -54.07
N GLN A 126 -22.71 -32.98 -54.85
CA GLN A 126 -21.26 -32.89 -54.81
C GLN A 126 -20.76 -31.50 -55.28
N LYS A 127 -21.29 -30.99 -56.40
CA LYS A 127 -20.95 -29.64 -56.88
C LYS A 127 -21.34 -28.54 -55.89
N GLU A 128 -22.47 -28.69 -55.19
CA GLU A 128 -22.87 -27.76 -54.14
C GLU A 128 -21.91 -27.77 -52.94
N GLN A 129 -21.41 -28.95 -52.54
CA GLN A 129 -20.42 -29.06 -51.46
C GLN A 129 -19.09 -28.41 -51.85
N GLU A 130 -18.61 -28.66 -53.08
CA GLU A 130 -17.41 -28.04 -53.62
C GLU A 130 -17.54 -26.50 -53.70
N GLN A 131 -18.69 -26.01 -54.16
CA GLN A 131 -18.96 -24.57 -54.22
C GLN A 131 -19.04 -23.95 -52.82
N LYS A 132 -19.67 -24.62 -51.84
CA LYS A 132 -19.71 -24.15 -50.44
C LYS A 132 -18.32 -24.05 -49.84
N LEU A 133 -17.45 -25.03 -50.11
CA LEU A 133 -16.07 -25.03 -49.63
C LEU A 133 -15.27 -23.89 -50.29
N MET A 134 -15.39 -23.70 -51.60
CA MET A 134 -14.75 -22.60 -52.32
C MET A 134 -15.21 -21.23 -51.82
N ASN A 135 -16.51 -21.06 -51.59
CA ASN A 135 -17.06 -19.81 -51.03
C ASN A 135 -16.55 -19.56 -49.61
N SER A 136 -16.43 -20.61 -48.79
CA SER A 136 -15.88 -20.50 -47.44
C SER A 136 -14.41 -20.06 -47.45
N TYR A 137 -13.58 -20.66 -48.32
CA TYR A 137 -12.18 -20.27 -48.50
C TYR A 137 -12.04 -18.83 -49.00
N ALA A 138 -12.84 -18.43 -50.00
CA ALA A 138 -12.83 -17.07 -50.53
C ALA A 138 -13.21 -16.03 -49.46
N PHE A 139 -14.24 -16.33 -48.67
CA PHE A 139 -14.67 -15.49 -47.55
C PHE A 139 -13.57 -15.32 -46.49
N GLN A 140 -12.92 -16.41 -46.08
CA GLN A 140 -11.81 -16.36 -45.11
C GLN A 140 -10.63 -15.53 -45.62
N ARG A 141 -10.25 -15.71 -46.89
CA ARG A 141 -9.17 -14.92 -47.51
C ARG A 141 -9.52 -13.43 -47.53
N SER A 142 -10.77 -13.09 -47.88
CA SER A 142 -11.26 -11.71 -47.84
C SER A 142 -11.21 -11.12 -46.43
N LEU A 143 -11.64 -11.85 -45.38
CA LEU A 143 -11.57 -11.34 -44.01
C LEU A 143 -10.13 -10.98 -43.59
N ILE A 144 -9.16 -11.82 -43.96
CA ILE A 144 -7.75 -11.60 -43.62
C ILE A 144 -7.16 -10.41 -44.42
N ASP A 145 -7.61 -10.20 -45.66
CA ASP A 145 -7.20 -9.06 -46.49
C ASP A 145 -7.78 -7.72 -46.02
N TRP A 146 -8.91 -7.73 -45.31
CA TRP A 146 -9.52 -6.53 -44.73
C TRP A 146 -8.87 -6.08 -43.41
N LEU A 147 -7.93 -6.86 -42.86
CA LEU A 147 -7.20 -6.44 -41.67
C LEU A 147 -6.25 -5.28 -42.00
N ASP A 148 -6.29 -4.26 -41.15
CA ASP A 148 -5.37 -3.11 -41.23
C ASP A 148 -3.93 -3.45 -40.84
N SER A 149 -3.68 -4.68 -40.36
CA SER A 149 -2.36 -5.22 -40.11
C SER A 149 -1.89 -6.12 -41.25
N GLY A 150 -0.59 -6.07 -41.57
CA GLY A 150 0.05 -7.01 -42.47
C GLY A 150 0.18 -8.38 -41.82
N ILE A 151 -0.38 -9.41 -42.43
CA ILE A 151 -0.39 -10.79 -41.93
C ILE A 151 0.47 -11.67 -42.81
N VAL A 152 1.35 -12.48 -42.20
CA VAL A 152 2.10 -13.55 -42.85
C VAL A 152 2.04 -14.81 -42.00
N VAL A 153 1.61 -15.92 -42.59
CA VAL A 153 1.63 -17.25 -41.97
C VAL A 153 2.71 -18.09 -42.63
N THR A 154 3.53 -18.74 -41.82
CA THR A 154 4.61 -19.63 -42.26
C THR A 154 4.44 -21.01 -41.63
N ASP A 155 4.98 -22.05 -42.26
CA ASP A 155 5.07 -23.38 -41.66
C ASP A 155 6.29 -23.53 -40.72
N CYS A 156 6.50 -24.73 -40.18
CA CYS A 156 7.63 -25.03 -39.29
C CYS A 156 9.01 -24.85 -39.93
N ASN A 157 9.10 -24.88 -41.26
CA ASN A 157 10.32 -24.60 -42.04
C ASN A 157 10.35 -23.16 -42.56
N LYS A 158 9.54 -22.26 -41.97
CA LYS A 158 9.42 -20.85 -42.34
C LYS A 158 9.04 -20.61 -43.81
N LYS A 159 8.41 -21.58 -44.48
CA LYS A 159 7.85 -21.36 -45.82
C LYS A 159 6.51 -20.67 -45.71
N ILE A 160 6.28 -19.67 -46.57
CA ILE A 160 5.08 -18.85 -46.54
C ILE A 160 3.89 -19.68 -47.00
N ARG A 161 2.85 -19.71 -46.17
CA ARG A 161 1.57 -20.38 -46.43
C ARG A 161 0.46 -19.40 -46.74
N LEU A 162 0.52 -18.20 -46.17
CA LEU A 162 -0.43 -17.13 -46.41
C LEU A 162 0.27 -15.79 -46.23
N LEU A 163 -0.08 -14.83 -47.07
CA LEU A 163 0.21 -13.43 -46.86
C LEU A 163 -1.02 -12.63 -47.27
N ASN A 164 -1.34 -11.58 -46.51
CA ASN A 164 -2.45 -10.70 -46.85
C ASN A 164 -1.99 -9.51 -47.68
N ARG A 165 -2.95 -8.84 -48.32
CA ARG A 165 -2.69 -7.66 -49.14
C ARG A 165 -1.99 -6.53 -48.36
N LYS A 166 -2.38 -6.31 -47.11
CA LYS A 166 -1.80 -5.24 -46.29
C LYS A 166 -0.30 -5.43 -46.06
N PHE A 167 0.17 -6.65 -45.84
CA PHE A 167 1.59 -6.95 -45.72
C PHE A 167 2.34 -6.62 -47.01
N TYR A 168 1.73 -6.94 -48.15
CA TYR A 168 2.26 -6.64 -49.48
C TYR A 168 2.48 -5.14 -49.69
N GLU A 169 1.51 -4.33 -49.25
CA GLU A 169 1.56 -2.86 -49.30
C GLU A 169 2.63 -2.28 -48.34
N LEU A 170 2.68 -2.76 -47.09
CA LEU A 170 3.64 -2.29 -46.09
C LEU A 170 5.10 -2.56 -46.47
N PHE A 171 5.37 -3.69 -47.12
CA PHE A 171 6.73 -4.10 -47.52
C PHE A 171 7.04 -3.81 -49.00
N GLN A 172 6.11 -3.20 -49.74
CA GLN A 172 6.28 -2.80 -51.15
C GLN A 172 6.80 -3.92 -52.07
N LEU A 173 6.26 -5.12 -51.92
CA LEU A 173 6.69 -6.29 -52.69
C LEU A 173 6.25 -6.21 -54.16
N LYS A 174 6.99 -6.85 -55.07
CA LYS A 174 6.73 -6.84 -56.53
C LYS A 174 6.24 -8.20 -57.03
N GLY A 175 5.23 -8.22 -57.90
CA GLY A 175 4.62 -9.45 -58.45
C GLY A 175 3.18 -9.69 -57.98
N GLU A 176 2.66 -10.90 -58.21
CA GLU A 176 1.38 -11.35 -57.62
C GLU A 176 1.61 -12.01 -56.25
N ILE A 177 0.63 -11.92 -55.37
CA ILE A 177 0.67 -12.52 -54.02
C ILE A 177 0.98 -14.02 -54.09
N ASP A 178 0.36 -14.72 -55.04
CA ASP A 178 0.48 -16.17 -55.19
C ASP A 178 1.90 -16.62 -55.60
N CYS A 179 2.71 -15.73 -56.20
CA CYS A 179 4.11 -16.03 -56.54
C CYS A 179 5.02 -16.22 -55.31
N HIS A 180 4.59 -15.73 -54.15
CA HIS A 180 5.37 -15.75 -52.91
C HIS A 180 4.98 -16.90 -51.98
N ILE A 181 3.89 -17.61 -52.29
CA ILE A 181 3.45 -18.79 -51.55
C ILE A 181 4.44 -19.93 -51.78
N GLY A 182 4.92 -20.56 -50.70
CA GLY A 182 5.91 -21.64 -50.72
C GLY A 182 7.37 -21.18 -50.73
N MET A 183 7.65 -19.88 -50.94
CA MET A 183 8.99 -19.30 -50.75
C MET A 183 9.38 -19.29 -49.27
N HIS A 184 10.67 -19.23 -48.98
CA HIS A 184 11.14 -19.10 -47.60
C HIS A 184 10.99 -17.65 -47.15
N ALA A 185 10.47 -17.42 -45.94
CA ALA A 185 10.12 -16.07 -45.49
C ALA A 185 11.33 -15.12 -45.36
N SER A 186 12.54 -15.65 -45.17
CA SER A 186 13.79 -14.87 -45.20
C SER A 186 14.03 -14.16 -46.53
N ASP A 187 13.55 -14.73 -47.64
CA ASP A 187 13.74 -14.20 -48.98
C ASP A 187 12.93 -12.91 -49.19
N LEU A 188 11.86 -12.73 -48.40
CA LEU A 188 11.08 -11.50 -48.36
C LEU A 188 11.74 -10.44 -47.46
N HIS A 189 12.21 -10.84 -46.28
CA HIS A 189 12.86 -9.92 -45.35
C HIS A 189 13.70 -10.68 -44.31
N TYR A 190 14.89 -10.17 -43.97
CA TYR A 190 15.81 -10.78 -42.99
C TYR A 190 15.21 -10.98 -41.57
N LEU A 191 14.07 -10.33 -41.30
CA LEU A 191 13.43 -10.34 -39.99
C LEU A 191 12.85 -11.72 -39.63
N PHE A 192 12.47 -12.50 -40.66
CA PHE A 192 11.96 -13.86 -40.48
C PHE A 192 13.07 -14.87 -40.09
N ASP A 193 14.35 -14.49 -40.18
CA ASP A 193 15.49 -15.31 -39.76
C ASP A 193 15.95 -15.08 -38.32
N LYS A 194 15.47 -14.04 -37.65
CA LYS A 194 15.84 -13.80 -36.24
C LYS A 194 15.34 -14.95 -35.36
N GLU A 195 16.20 -15.41 -34.45
CA GLU A 195 15.83 -16.45 -33.47
C GLU A 195 14.63 -15.99 -32.63
N ILE A 196 13.61 -16.86 -32.57
CA ILE A 196 12.47 -16.68 -31.68
C ILE A 196 12.88 -17.30 -30.34
N ASN A 197 13.08 -16.44 -29.33
CA ASN A 197 13.54 -16.86 -28.00
C ASN A 197 12.62 -17.95 -27.42
N LYS A 198 13.19 -19.12 -27.14
CA LYS A 198 12.53 -20.20 -26.40
C LYS A 198 12.71 -19.96 -24.90
N ILE A 199 11.63 -19.96 -24.13
CA ILE A 199 11.72 -19.97 -22.66
C ILE A 199 11.53 -21.41 -22.18
N LYS A 200 12.49 -21.91 -21.39
CA LYS A 200 12.36 -23.17 -20.64
C LYS A 200 11.53 -22.92 -19.39
N LEU A 201 10.32 -23.50 -19.32
CA LEU A 201 9.59 -23.68 -18.07
C LEU A 201 9.59 -25.18 -17.75
N GLY A 202 10.50 -25.59 -16.86
CA GLY A 202 10.69 -27.00 -16.50
C GLY A 202 11.12 -27.86 -17.69
N ASN A 203 10.48 -29.01 -17.89
CA ASN A 203 10.76 -29.96 -18.99
C ASN A 203 10.07 -29.62 -20.31
N THR A 204 9.38 -28.47 -20.39
CA THR A 204 8.62 -28.05 -21.57
C THR A 204 9.15 -26.74 -22.14
N GLU A 205 9.57 -26.76 -23.41
CA GLU A 205 9.86 -25.56 -24.18
C GLU A 205 8.54 -24.93 -24.65
N LYS A 206 8.29 -23.66 -24.32
CA LYS A 206 7.09 -22.94 -24.79
C LYS A 206 7.52 -21.74 -25.64
N LEU A 207 6.99 -21.65 -26.86
CA LEU A 207 7.16 -20.50 -27.75
C LEU A 207 6.27 -19.34 -27.26
N ILE A 208 6.81 -18.12 -27.18
CA ILE A 208 6.11 -16.94 -26.64
C ILE A 208 5.95 -15.88 -27.74
N LYS A 209 4.87 -15.09 -27.65
CA LYS A 209 4.64 -13.91 -28.48
C LYS A 209 5.82 -12.93 -28.39
N ILE A 210 6.37 -12.53 -29.53
CA ILE A 210 7.37 -11.45 -29.61
C ILE A 210 6.69 -10.20 -30.15
N THR A 211 6.83 -9.07 -29.47
CA THR A 211 6.42 -7.74 -29.98
C THR A 211 7.67 -6.86 -30.08
N LYS A 212 7.95 -6.32 -31.27
CA LYS A 212 9.10 -5.43 -31.51
C LYS A 212 8.75 -4.33 -32.51
N GLU A 213 9.42 -3.20 -32.39
CA GLU A 213 9.35 -2.11 -33.37
C GLU A 213 10.53 -2.22 -34.35
N ILE A 214 10.26 -1.97 -35.63
CA ILE A 214 11.27 -1.88 -36.68
C ILE A 214 10.97 -0.66 -37.56
N LYS A 215 12.02 0.07 -37.92
CA LYS A 215 11.95 1.04 -39.01
C LYS A 215 12.34 0.33 -40.29
N ILE A 216 11.43 0.31 -41.25
CA ILE A 216 11.72 -0.23 -42.59
C ILE A 216 12.41 0.83 -43.45
N ASP A 217 12.08 2.11 -43.27
CA ASP A 217 12.73 3.27 -43.92
C ASP A 217 12.67 4.52 -43.00
N THR A 218 13.17 5.67 -43.47
CA THR A 218 13.13 6.97 -42.78
C THR A 218 11.72 7.48 -42.49
N SER A 219 10.70 6.94 -43.17
CA SER A 219 9.32 7.42 -43.15
C SER A 219 8.33 6.52 -42.42
N ILE A 220 8.59 5.21 -42.28
CA ILE A 220 7.62 4.23 -41.75
C ILE A 220 8.21 3.45 -40.57
N THR A 221 7.50 3.46 -39.44
CA THR A 221 7.80 2.66 -38.25
C THR A 221 6.72 1.60 -38.07
N LEU A 222 7.11 0.33 -38.15
CA LEU A 222 6.20 -0.79 -37.95
C LEU A 222 6.42 -1.43 -36.57
N ARG A 223 5.34 -1.85 -35.94
CA ARG A 223 5.33 -2.80 -34.84
C ARG A 223 5.00 -4.17 -35.42
N TYR A 224 5.77 -5.21 -35.09
CA TYR A 224 5.42 -6.57 -35.47
C TYR A 224 5.25 -7.50 -34.27
N ASN A 225 4.28 -8.40 -34.40
CA ASN A 225 4.01 -9.49 -33.48
C ASN A 225 4.30 -10.83 -34.17
N CYS A 226 4.94 -11.77 -33.48
CA CYS A 226 5.10 -13.14 -33.95
C CYS A 226 4.45 -14.12 -32.96
N PHE A 227 3.58 -14.98 -33.43
CA PHE A 227 2.82 -15.96 -32.65
C PHE A 227 3.11 -17.39 -33.14
N PRO A 228 3.36 -18.37 -32.26
CA PRO A 228 3.40 -19.77 -32.64
C PRO A 228 1.99 -20.29 -32.93
N LEU A 229 1.82 -20.97 -34.07
CA LEU A 229 0.60 -21.68 -34.43
C LEU A 229 0.71 -23.14 -34.03
N ASN A 230 -0.29 -23.61 -33.27
CA ASN A 230 -0.39 -25.01 -32.84
C ASN A 230 -1.74 -25.59 -33.31
N GLU A 231 -1.71 -26.76 -33.93
CA GLU A 231 -2.90 -27.53 -34.30
C GLU A 231 -2.90 -28.86 -33.53
N LYS A 232 -3.97 -29.16 -32.78
CA LYS A 232 -4.08 -30.38 -31.94
C LYS A 232 -2.84 -30.63 -31.06
N ASN A 233 -2.31 -29.57 -30.43
CA ASN A 233 -1.08 -29.54 -29.62
C ASN A 233 0.25 -29.79 -30.36
N ASN A 234 0.25 -29.85 -31.70
CA ASN A 234 1.47 -29.90 -32.49
C ASN A 234 1.77 -28.52 -33.06
N PHE A 235 3.03 -28.09 -32.95
CA PHE A 235 3.51 -26.87 -33.57
C PHE A 235 3.49 -27.01 -35.09
N VAL A 236 2.76 -26.11 -35.77
CA VAL A 236 2.56 -26.14 -37.23
C VAL A 236 3.24 -24.98 -37.96
N GLY A 237 3.62 -23.91 -37.26
CA GLY A 237 4.29 -22.77 -37.87
C GLY A 237 4.14 -21.46 -37.10
N TYR A 238 4.34 -20.33 -37.78
CA TYR A 238 4.28 -18.99 -37.15
C TYR A 238 3.32 -18.05 -37.88
N LEU A 239 2.55 -17.28 -37.11
CA LEU A 239 1.76 -16.14 -37.56
C LEU A 239 2.52 -14.86 -37.22
N TRP A 240 2.76 -14.03 -38.22
CA TRP A 240 3.37 -12.71 -38.11
C TRP A 240 2.33 -11.65 -38.43
N GLU A 241 2.28 -10.63 -37.60
CA GLU A 241 1.39 -9.48 -37.74
C GLU A 241 2.23 -8.21 -37.72
N PHE A 242 1.96 -7.26 -38.61
CA PHE A 242 2.68 -6.01 -38.79
C PHE A 242 1.72 -4.83 -38.77
N GLU A 243 2.02 -3.80 -37.99
CA GLU A 243 1.15 -2.64 -37.77
C GLU A 243 1.95 -1.35 -37.96
N ASP A 244 1.40 -0.37 -38.67
CA ASP A 244 2.04 0.93 -38.87
C ASP A 244 1.71 1.88 -37.70
N ILE A 245 2.74 2.30 -36.97
CA ILE A 245 2.63 3.16 -35.78
C ILE A 245 3.24 4.55 -36.01
N THR A 246 3.45 4.95 -37.27
CA THR A 246 4.19 6.16 -37.63
C THR A 246 3.50 7.43 -37.13
N GLU A 247 2.21 7.61 -37.42
CA GLU A 247 1.44 8.79 -37.00
C GLU A 247 1.25 8.84 -35.48
N GLN A 248 1.07 7.68 -34.84
CA GLN A 248 1.01 7.58 -33.39
C GLN A 248 2.29 8.12 -32.73
N LYS A 249 3.46 7.73 -33.24
CA LYS A 249 4.76 8.22 -32.74
C LYS A 249 4.99 9.71 -33.00
N LYS A 250 4.48 10.27 -34.10
CA LYS A 250 4.56 11.72 -34.37
C LYS A 250 3.69 12.50 -33.38
N MET A 251 2.45 12.06 -33.17
CA MET A 251 1.52 12.70 -32.25
C MET A 251 2.05 12.67 -30.80
N GLU A 252 2.61 11.53 -30.39
CA GLU A 252 3.24 11.37 -29.06
C GLU A 252 4.35 12.40 -28.84
N ARG A 253 5.20 12.66 -29.85
CA ARG A 253 6.27 13.68 -29.75
C ARG A 253 5.74 15.10 -29.66
N VAL A 254 4.71 15.44 -30.44
CA VAL A 254 4.09 16.79 -30.40
C VAL A 254 3.47 17.05 -29.03
N ILE A 255 2.79 16.05 -28.46
CA ILE A 255 2.19 16.15 -27.12
C ILE A 255 3.26 16.35 -26.05
N VAL A 256 4.38 15.60 -26.13
CA VAL A 256 5.49 15.75 -25.19
C VAL A 256 6.12 17.14 -25.28
N GLN A 257 6.34 17.67 -26.48
CA GLN A 257 6.90 19.02 -26.66
C GLN A 257 5.97 20.12 -26.13
N ALA A 258 4.68 20.04 -26.41
CA ALA A 258 3.70 21.02 -25.90
C ALA A 258 3.62 20.99 -24.36
N LYS A 259 3.74 19.80 -23.76
CA LYS A 259 3.80 19.63 -22.31
C LYS A 259 5.06 20.26 -21.71
N GLU A 260 6.23 20.03 -22.32
CA GLU A 260 7.50 20.61 -21.86
C GLU A 260 7.52 22.15 -21.89
N GLU A 261 6.90 22.77 -22.91
CA GLU A 261 6.79 24.24 -22.99
C GLU A 261 5.86 24.81 -21.91
N ALA A 262 4.71 24.17 -21.69
CA ALA A 262 3.79 24.57 -20.63
C ALA A 262 4.41 24.44 -19.24
N GLU A 263 5.15 23.35 -18.99
CA GLU A 263 5.87 23.13 -17.72
C GLU A 263 6.97 24.18 -17.49
N LYS A 264 7.72 24.56 -18.53
CA LYS A 264 8.76 25.62 -18.42
C LYS A 264 8.20 26.97 -17.98
N VAL A 265 7.06 27.39 -18.53
CA VAL A 265 6.41 28.66 -18.14
C VAL A 265 5.93 28.60 -16.69
N ASN A 266 5.38 27.46 -16.27
CA ASN A 266 4.87 27.29 -14.91
C ASN A 266 5.99 27.23 -13.87
N MET A 267 7.12 26.59 -14.21
CA MET A 267 8.33 26.57 -13.39
C MET A 267 8.97 27.96 -13.25
N ALA A 268 9.01 28.75 -14.32
CA ALA A 268 9.56 30.11 -14.28
C ALA A 268 8.73 31.06 -13.38
N LYS A 269 7.39 31.00 -13.46
CA LYS A 269 6.48 31.77 -12.59
C LYS A 269 6.68 31.41 -11.11
N SER A 270 6.80 30.12 -10.82
CA SER A 270 7.02 29.60 -9.45
C SER A 270 8.38 29.98 -8.88
N SER A 271 9.43 29.89 -9.69
CA SER A 271 10.79 30.27 -9.28
C SER A 271 10.89 31.77 -8.98
N PHE A 272 10.20 32.61 -9.77
CA PHE A 272 10.13 34.05 -9.52
C PHE A 272 9.44 34.39 -8.20
N LEU A 273 8.27 33.78 -7.91
CA LEU A 273 7.55 34.00 -6.65
C LEU A 273 8.32 33.49 -5.43
N SER A 274 9.02 32.35 -5.56
CA SER A 274 9.88 31.82 -4.50
C SER A 274 11.06 32.74 -4.19
N LYS A 275 11.70 33.34 -5.20
CA LYS A 275 12.80 34.30 -5.01
C LYS A 275 12.31 35.58 -4.34
N MET A 276 11.20 36.16 -4.82
CA MET A 276 10.60 37.35 -4.23
C MET A 276 10.19 37.14 -2.77
N SER A 277 9.64 35.97 -2.43
CA SER A 277 9.33 35.65 -1.04
C SER A 277 10.57 35.64 -0.14
N HIS A 278 11.69 35.07 -0.62
CA HIS A 278 12.94 35.08 0.12
C HIS A 278 13.48 36.50 0.33
N GLU A 279 13.40 37.35 -0.70
CA GLU A 279 13.84 38.75 -0.62
C GLU A 279 12.96 39.61 0.30
N LEU A 280 11.67 39.29 0.45
CA LEU A 280 10.76 39.99 1.38
C LEU A 280 10.83 39.46 2.81
N ARG A 281 11.03 38.15 2.99
CA ARG A 281 11.12 37.50 4.31
C ARG A 281 12.35 37.96 5.09
N THR A 282 13.44 38.18 4.38
CA THR A 282 14.75 38.51 4.93
C THR A 282 14.76 39.83 5.75
N PRO A 283 14.31 40.98 5.23
CA PRO A 283 14.20 42.21 6.03
C PRO A 283 13.12 42.11 7.11
N LEU A 284 12.04 41.36 6.87
CA LEU A 284 10.92 41.21 7.79
C LEU A 284 11.28 40.43 9.06
N ASN A 285 12.05 39.35 8.91
CA ASN A 285 12.57 38.57 10.04
C ASN A 285 13.47 39.42 10.93
N GLY A 286 14.22 40.35 10.34
CA GLY A 286 14.98 41.35 11.09
C GLY A 286 14.09 42.23 11.95
N ILE A 287 13.09 42.86 11.35
CA ILE A 287 12.13 43.74 12.04
C ILE A 287 11.42 43.00 13.19
N LEU A 288 10.95 41.78 12.94
CA LEU A 288 10.29 40.95 13.95
C LEU A 288 11.22 40.54 15.08
N GLY A 289 12.44 40.10 14.77
CA GLY A 289 13.42 39.72 15.79
C GLY A 289 13.78 40.91 16.71
N PHE A 290 13.96 42.10 16.15
CA PHE A 290 14.21 43.31 16.95
C PHE A 290 13.03 43.72 17.82
N ALA A 291 11.81 43.57 17.31
CA ALA A 291 10.62 43.87 18.08
C ALA A 291 10.42 42.85 19.23
N GLN A 292 10.73 41.57 19.03
CA GLN A 292 10.69 40.56 20.11
C GLN A 292 11.72 40.85 21.19
N LEU A 293 12.91 41.33 20.82
CA LEU A 293 13.93 41.74 21.79
C LEU A 293 13.50 42.96 22.61
N LEU A 294 12.82 43.92 21.99
CA LEU A 294 12.25 45.05 22.71
C LEU A 294 11.15 44.59 23.67
N GLU A 295 10.31 43.62 23.28
CA GLU A 295 9.26 43.06 24.15
C GLU A 295 9.82 42.45 25.44
N MET A 296 11.03 41.89 25.37
CA MET A 296 11.73 41.30 26.52
C MET A 296 12.42 42.32 27.44
N ASP A 297 12.48 43.61 27.06
CA ASP A 297 13.08 44.65 27.88
C ASP A 297 12.08 45.15 28.95
N GLU A 298 12.35 44.79 30.20
CA GLU A 298 11.51 45.15 31.34
C GLU A 298 11.43 46.67 31.59
N SER A 299 12.35 47.46 31.05
CA SER A 299 12.40 48.93 31.21
C SER A 299 11.43 49.70 30.31
N LEU A 300 10.77 49.04 29.35
CA LEU A 300 9.79 49.68 28.48
C LEU A 300 8.55 50.14 29.26
N ASN A 301 8.14 51.37 29.00
CA ASN A 301 6.86 51.88 29.49
C ASN A 301 5.68 51.27 28.72
N GLU A 302 4.47 51.38 29.29
CA GLU A 302 3.24 50.78 28.75
C GLU A 302 2.99 51.16 27.29
N GLN A 303 3.21 52.43 26.92
CA GLN A 303 3.04 52.93 25.56
C GLN A 303 4.09 52.39 24.57
N GLN A 304 5.33 52.20 25.02
CA GLN A 304 6.39 51.60 24.20
C GLN A 304 6.17 50.11 23.99
N ARG A 305 5.64 49.40 25.00
CA ARG A 305 5.22 48.00 24.86
C ARG A 305 4.11 47.86 23.83
N ASP A 306 3.13 48.76 23.83
CA ASP A 306 2.06 48.78 22.83
C ASP A 306 2.61 48.97 21.40
N PHE A 307 3.56 49.88 21.19
CA PHE A 307 4.20 50.06 19.88
C PHE A 307 4.97 48.81 19.42
N VAL A 308 5.66 48.14 20.34
CA VAL A 308 6.38 46.90 20.04
C VAL A 308 5.41 45.79 19.65
N GLN A 309 4.30 45.63 20.38
CA GLN A 309 3.22 44.70 20.04
C GLN A 309 2.63 45.00 18.66
N GLU A 310 2.48 46.27 18.31
CA GLU A 310 1.95 46.68 17.02
C GLU A 310 2.92 46.37 15.86
N ILE A 311 4.23 46.56 16.06
CA ILE A 311 5.27 46.15 15.11
C ILE A 311 5.30 44.62 14.95
N LEU A 312 5.22 43.87 16.04
CA LEU A 312 5.18 42.40 16.03
C LEU A 312 3.96 41.87 15.30
N SER A 313 2.79 42.45 15.58
CA SER A 313 1.53 42.12 14.93
C SER A 313 1.58 42.42 13.43
N GLY A 314 2.02 43.62 13.04
CA GLY A 314 2.14 44.03 11.64
C GLY A 314 3.15 43.21 10.84
N GLY A 315 4.31 42.89 11.44
CA GLY A 315 5.32 42.06 10.80
C GLY A 315 4.89 40.60 10.64
N SER A 316 4.22 40.04 11.65
CA SER A 316 3.69 38.68 11.60
C SER A 316 2.57 38.57 10.56
N HIS A 317 1.74 39.62 10.44
CA HIS A 317 0.75 39.72 9.39
C HIS A 317 1.39 39.71 8.00
N LEU A 318 2.41 40.54 7.74
CA LEU A 318 3.10 40.56 6.44
C LEU A 318 3.73 39.21 6.08
N LEU A 319 4.29 38.50 7.07
CA LEU A 319 4.87 37.18 6.87
C LEU A 319 3.80 36.15 6.48
N SER A 320 2.63 36.21 7.14
CA SER A 320 1.47 35.39 6.76
C SER A 320 1.07 35.64 5.31
N LEU A 321 1.01 36.90 4.88
CA LEU A 321 0.61 37.26 3.52
C LEU A 321 1.57 36.74 2.45
N ILE A 322 2.86 36.81 2.72
CA ILE A 322 3.89 36.26 1.84
C ILE A 322 3.74 34.73 1.73
N ASN A 323 3.48 34.07 2.86
CA ASN A 323 3.28 32.62 2.89
C ASN A 323 1.98 32.22 2.18
N ASP A 324 0.89 32.97 2.34
CA ASP A 324 -0.39 32.72 1.68
C ASP A 324 -0.26 32.85 0.14
N ILE A 325 0.51 33.84 -0.36
CA ILE A 325 0.80 33.98 -1.80
C ILE A 325 1.62 32.79 -2.32
N LEU A 326 2.60 32.32 -1.56
CA LEU A 326 3.39 31.16 -1.94
C LEU A 326 2.57 29.88 -1.96
N ASP A 327 1.70 29.69 -0.97
CA ASP A 327 0.82 28.53 -0.92
C ASP A 327 -0.12 28.50 -2.14
N VAL A 328 -0.72 29.63 -2.52
CA VAL A 328 -1.51 29.75 -3.77
C VAL A 328 -0.66 29.37 -5.00
N SER A 329 0.59 29.85 -5.10
CA SER A 329 1.49 29.50 -6.22
C SER A 329 1.87 28.02 -6.24
N ARG A 330 2.06 27.39 -5.09
CA ARG A 330 2.38 25.96 -4.98
C ARG A 330 1.17 25.09 -5.33
N ILE A 331 -0.03 25.56 -5.02
CA ILE A 331 -1.29 24.91 -5.40
C ILE A 331 -1.50 24.98 -6.91
N GLU A 332 -1.34 26.17 -7.54
CA GLU A 332 -1.48 26.33 -9.00
C GLU A 332 -0.53 25.43 -9.81
N THR A 333 0.61 25.06 -9.23
CA THR A 333 1.62 24.21 -9.88
C THR A 333 1.54 22.74 -9.50
N GLY A 334 0.57 22.35 -8.67
CA GLY A 334 0.41 20.96 -8.21
C GLY A 334 1.53 20.48 -7.28
N ASN A 335 2.37 21.39 -6.78
CA ASN A 335 3.53 21.08 -5.94
C ASN A 335 3.22 21.16 -4.44
N LEU A 336 2.03 21.65 -4.05
CA LEU A 336 1.60 21.60 -2.66
C LEU A 336 1.20 20.17 -2.30
N LYS A 337 2.03 19.51 -1.48
CA LYS A 337 1.70 18.22 -0.88
C LYS A 337 0.84 18.44 0.36
N ILE A 338 -0.27 17.74 0.46
CA ILE A 338 -1.19 17.77 1.61
C ILE A 338 -1.19 16.39 2.26
N SER A 339 -1.13 16.36 3.58
CA SER A 339 -1.13 15.14 4.38
C SER A 339 -2.50 14.97 5.01
N VAL A 340 -3.42 14.29 4.32
CA VAL A 340 -4.78 14.04 4.83
C VAL A 340 -4.73 12.90 5.84
N GLU A 341 -5.15 13.16 7.08
CA GLU A 341 -5.24 12.23 8.19
C GLU A 341 -6.60 12.34 8.91
N GLU A 342 -6.89 11.47 9.88
CA GLU A 342 -8.09 11.58 10.70
C GLU A 342 -7.90 12.61 11.82
N VAL A 343 -8.71 13.66 11.78
CA VAL A 343 -8.58 14.80 12.68
C VAL A 343 -9.82 14.95 13.53
N HIS A 344 -9.63 15.06 14.85
CA HIS A 344 -10.71 15.32 15.79
C HIS A 344 -11.24 16.75 15.65
N LEU A 345 -12.38 16.90 14.96
CA LEU A 345 -12.88 18.19 14.49
C LEU A 345 -13.16 19.15 15.66
N LEU A 346 -13.75 18.64 16.75
CA LEU A 346 -14.07 19.47 17.90
C LEU A 346 -12.82 20.03 18.57
N THR A 347 -11.73 19.26 18.63
CA THR A 347 -10.47 19.70 19.23
C THR A 347 -9.91 20.88 18.44
N VAL A 348 -9.86 20.75 17.12
CA VAL A 348 -9.35 21.82 16.25
C VAL A 348 -10.23 23.07 16.33
N ILE A 349 -11.56 22.93 16.29
CA ILE A 349 -12.46 24.08 16.41
C ILE A 349 -12.31 24.75 17.78
N LYS A 350 -12.22 24.00 18.89
CA LYS A 350 -12.02 24.56 20.23
C LYS A 350 -10.67 25.29 20.34
N GLU A 351 -9.60 24.73 19.79
CA GLU A 351 -8.29 25.39 19.73
C GLU A 351 -8.36 26.70 18.94
N CYS A 352 -8.98 26.70 17.76
CA CYS A 352 -9.14 27.90 16.95
C CYS A 352 -10.01 28.96 17.65
N ILE A 353 -11.11 28.56 18.30
CA ILE A 353 -11.94 29.48 19.09
C ILE A 353 -11.13 30.09 20.23
N ASN A 354 -10.35 29.29 20.97
CA ASN A 354 -9.51 29.78 22.06
C ASN A 354 -8.48 30.82 21.58
N ILE A 355 -7.93 30.63 20.37
CA ILE A 355 -6.99 31.56 19.75
C ILE A 355 -7.67 32.89 19.41
N VAL A 356 -8.89 32.87 18.86
CA VAL A 356 -9.60 34.11 18.44
C VAL A 356 -10.45 34.74 19.55
N GLN A 357 -10.65 34.05 20.67
CA GLN A 357 -11.47 34.52 21.80
C GLN A 357 -11.03 35.89 22.35
N PRO A 358 -9.73 36.20 22.50
CA PRO A 358 -9.28 37.52 22.94
C PRO A 358 -9.65 38.63 21.94
N LEU A 359 -9.57 38.35 20.63
CA LEU A 359 -9.93 39.29 19.55
C LEU A 359 -11.43 39.60 19.58
N ALA A 360 -12.26 38.56 19.75
CA ALA A 360 -13.70 38.72 19.90
C ALA A 360 -14.06 39.54 21.14
N LYS A 361 -13.43 39.26 22.30
CA LYS A 361 -13.63 40.03 23.54
C LYS A 361 -13.27 41.51 23.36
N LYS A 362 -12.18 41.82 22.65
CA LYS A 362 -11.77 43.21 22.36
C LYS A 362 -12.82 43.99 21.57
N LYS A 363 -13.55 43.32 20.68
CA LYS A 363 -14.66 43.90 19.87
C LYS A 363 -16.06 43.69 20.50
N ASN A 364 -16.14 43.21 21.75
CA ASN A 364 -17.39 42.84 22.43
C ASN A 364 -18.27 41.83 21.66
N ILE A 365 -17.65 40.92 20.89
CA ILE A 365 -18.36 39.90 20.12
C ILE A 365 -18.47 38.62 20.93
N SER A 366 -19.66 38.02 20.95
CA SER A 366 -19.90 36.74 21.62
C SER A 366 -19.76 35.56 20.64
N ILE A 367 -18.86 34.63 20.93
CA ILE A 367 -18.71 33.38 20.17
C ILE A 367 -19.52 32.28 20.86
N TYR A 368 -20.44 31.66 20.12
CA TYR A 368 -21.23 30.51 20.55
C TYR A 368 -20.81 29.30 19.72
N SER A 369 -20.50 28.19 20.40
CA SER A 369 -20.29 26.90 19.74
C SER A 369 -21.44 25.98 20.09
N GLN A 370 -22.10 25.41 19.07
CA GLN A 370 -23.17 24.42 19.24
C GLN A 370 -22.63 23.08 18.76
N LEU A 371 -21.68 22.54 19.54
CA LEU A 371 -20.88 21.37 19.15
C LEU A 371 -21.03 20.18 20.09
N ASP A 372 -21.83 20.29 21.15
CA ASP A 372 -22.00 19.27 22.20
C ASP A 372 -22.48 17.91 21.65
N GLN A 373 -23.10 17.90 20.47
CA GLN A 373 -23.60 16.70 19.80
C GLN A 373 -22.53 15.99 18.94
N TRP A 374 -21.34 16.60 18.81
CA TRP A 374 -20.26 16.22 17.90
C TRP A 374 -18.95 15.97 18.67
N GLU A 375 -19.04 15.56 19.95
CA GLU A 375 -17.88 15.40 20.84
C GLU A 375 -16.83 14.43 20.34
N ASP A 376 -17.23 13.37 19.63
CA ASP A 376 -16.35 12.34 19.08
C ASP A 376 -16.18 12.44 17.55
N MET A 377 -16.49 13.59 16.95
CA MET A 377 -16.55 13.71 15.49
C MET A 377 -15.16 13.82 14.86
N MET A 378 -14.80 12.83 14.04
CA MET A 378 -13.56 12.79 13.26
C MET A 378 -13.83 13.21 11.80
N VAL A 379 -12.92 13.96 11.18
CA VAL A 379 -12.95 14.34 9.75
C VAL A 379 -11.63 13.97 9.07
N LEU A 380 -11.64 13.71 7.77
CA LEU A 380 -10.40 13.55 6.99
C LEU A 380 -9.91 14.93 6.54
N ALA A 381 -8.78 15.37 7.10
CA ALA A 381 -8.17 16.66 6.79
C ALA A 381 -6.67 16.67 7.09
N ASP A 382 -5.95 17.65 6.54
CA ASP A 382 -4.61 17.98 7.04
C ASP A 382 -4.76 18.90 8.26
N PRO A 383 -4.22 18.55 9.44
CA PRO A 383 -4.49 19.27 10.69
C PRO A 383 -3.96 20.72 10.66
N ILE A 384 -2.83 20.94 9.98
CA ILE A 384 -2.21 22.27 9.87
C ILE A 384 -3.06 23.13 8.93
N ARG A 385 -3.47 22.57 7.79
CA ARG A 385 -4.29 23.29 6.80
C ARG A 385 -5.73 23.51 7.26
N LEU A 386 -6.29 22.58 8.03
CA LEU A 386 -7.61 22.74 8.64
C LEU A 386 -7.63 23.88 9.66
N LYS A 387 -6.61 23.97 10.53
CA LYS A 387 -6.44 25.13 11.44
C LYS A 387 -6.35 26.43 10.66
N GLN A 388 -5.58 26.44 9.56
CA GLN A 388 -5.45 27.62 8.68
C GLN A 388 -6.79 28.04 8.07
N ILE A 389 -7.64 27.09 7.65
CA ILE A 389 -8.99 27.38 7.15
C ILE A 389 -9.88 27.98 8.24
N LEU A 390 -9.95 27.33 9.40
CA LEU A 390 -10.81 27.75 10.50
C LEU A 390 -10.42 29.13 11.06
N LEU A 391 -9.13 29.38 11.25
CA LEU A 391 -8.63 30.68 11.71
C LEU A 391 -8.96 31.80 10.70
N ASN A 392 -8.80 31.55 9.40
CA ASN A 392 -9.16 32.53 8.37
C ASN A 392 -10.67 32.87 8.36
N LEU A 393 -11.53 31.87 8.51
CA LEU A 393 -12.98 32.09 8.51
C LEU A 393 -13.46 32.73 9.82
N LEU A 394 -12.93 32.32 10.98
CA LEU A 394 -13.28 32.90 12.28
C LEU A 394 -12.76 34.34 12.44
N ASP A 395 -11.55 34.62 11.99
CA ASP A 395 -11.01 35.99 11.99
C ASP A 395 -11.86 36.91 11.11
N ASN A 396 -12.24 36.47 9.90
CA ASN A 396 -13.16 37.22 9.04
C ASN A 396 -14.52 37.45 9.72
N ALA A 397 -15.08 36.44 10.39
CA ALA A 397 -16.35 36.52 11.11
C ALA A 397 -16.33 37.51 12.30
N ILE A 398 -15.17 37.74 12.90
CA ILE A 398 -14.97 38.73 13.99
C ILE A 398 -14.68 40.11 13.41
N LYS A 399 -13.82 40.17 12.40
CA LYS A 399 -13.33 41.40 11.78
C LYS A 399 -14.44 42.20 11.11
N TYR A 400 -15.30 41.53 10.34
CA TYR A 400 -16.41 42.14 9.61
C TYR A 400 -17.73 42.16 10.41
N ASN A 401 -17.67 41.84 11.70
CA ASN A 401 -18.83 41.88 12.58
C ASN A 401 -19.16 43.30 13.06
N GLN A 402 -20.34 43.45 13.66
CA GLN A 402 -20.74 44.66 14.38
C GLN A 402 -20.42 44.55 15.87
N GLU A 403 -20.34 45.68 16.56
CA GLU A 403 -20.13 45.74 18.02
C GLU A 403 -21.33 45.07 18.75
N ASN A 404 -21.04 44.25 19.77
CA ASN A 404 -22.03 43.35 20.40
C ASN A 404 -22.63 42.27 19.48
N GLY A 405 -21.98 42.03 18.34
CA GLY A 405 -22.33 40.98 17.39
C GLY A 405 -22.08 39.58 17.94
N LYS A 406 -22.52 38.58 17.17
CA LYS A 406 -22.39 37.16 17.50
C LYS A 406 -21.69 36.43 16.37
N VAL A 407 -20.91 35.42 16.75
CA VAL A 407 -20.39 34.40 15.84
C VAL A 407 -20.88 33.05 16.35
N ILE A 408 -21.49 32.26 15.48
CA ILE A 408 -22.05 30.95 15.82
C ILE A 408 -21.34 29.90 14.97
N VAL A 409 -20.75 28.91 15.63
CA VAL A 409 -20.11 27.77 14.98
C VAL A 409 -20.94 26.52 15.25
N PHE A 410 -21.41 25.87 14.19
CA PHE A 410 -22.14 24.61 14.30
C PHE A 410 -21.79 23.66 13.16
N CYS A 411 -22.24 22.43 13.31
CA CYS A 411 -21.86 21.30 12.49
C CYS A 411 -23.13 20.58 12.01
N ARG A 412 -23.16 20.16 10.75
CA ARG A 412 -24.24 19.36 10.17
C ARG A 412 -23.67 18.21 9.36
N LEU A 413 -24.23 17.03 9.57
CA LEU A 413 -23.93 15.85 8.77
C LEU A 413 -24.89 15.79 7.58
N GLN A 414 -24.36 15.72 6.35
CA GLN A 414 -25.15 15.51 5.14
C GLN A 414 -24.34 14.71 4.12
N GLU A 415 -24.95 13.73 3.44
CA GLU A 415 -24.35 13.00 2.31
C GLU A 415 -22.91 12.47 2.55
N ASN A 416 -22.64 11.95 3.75
CA ASN A 416 -21.33 11.42 4.16
C ASN A 416 -20.17 12.43 4.18
N LYS A 417 -20.50 13.72 4.27
CA LYS A 417 -19.56 14.80 4.56
C LYS A 417 -20.02 15.57 5.79
N GLN A 418 -19.07 16.08 6.55
CA GLN A 418 -19.34 16.99 7.65
C GLN A 418 -19.28 18.42 7.14
N TYR A 419 -20.38 19.13 7.31
CA TYR A 419 -20.49 20.54 6.98
C TYR A 419 -20.27 21.36 8.24
N ILE A 420 -19.27 22.25 8.19
CA ILE A 420 -18.92 23.18 9.24
C ILE A 420 -19.44 24.56 8.84
N HIS A 421 -20.32 25.10 9.68
CA HIS A 421 -20.96 26.39 9.47
C HIS A 421 -20.40 27.42 10.45
N ILE A 422 -19.96 28.57 9.92
CA ILE A 422 -19.52 29.73 10.69
C ILE A 422 -20.43 30.89 10.29
N VAL A 423 -21.29 31.30 11.22
CA VAL A 423 -22.28 32.36 11.02
C VAL A 423 -21.90 33.59 11.81
N ASP A 424 -21.73 34.72 11.13
CA ASP A 424 -21.56 36.04 11.74
C ASP A 424 -22.83 36.87 11.62
N THR A 425 -23.04 37.81 12.54
CA THR A 425 -24.11 38.83 12.47
C THR A 425 -23.57 40.18 11.97
N GLY A 426 -22.56 40.14 11.11
CA GLY A 426 -21.84 41.31 10.63
C GLY A 426 -22.52 42.06 9.50
N VAL A 427 -21.72 42.84 8.78
CA VAL A 427 -22.24 43.74 7.73
C VAL A 427 -22.85 43.01 6.53
N GLY A 428 -22.49 41.75 6.31
CA GLY A 428 -22.90 40.97 5.14
C GLY A 428 -22.53 41.60 3.79
N PHE A 429 -22.86 40.95 2.69
CA PHE A 429 -22.60 41.41 1.32
C PHE A 429 -23.70 40.96 0.35
N SER A 430 -23.71 41.49 -0.88
CA SER A 430 -24.80 41.22 -1.84
C SER A 430 -24.62 39.90 -2.60
N VAL A 431 -25.71 39.40 -3.18
CA VAL A 431 -25.72 38.11 -3.91
C VAL A 431 -24.79 38.13 -5.13
N GLU A 432 -24.59 39.29 -5.75
CA GLU A 432 -23.67 39.48 -6.88
C GLU A 432 -22.18 39.33 -6.50
N GLU A 433 -21.87 39.33 -5.20
CA GLU A 433 -20.50 39.24 -4.67
C GLU A 433 -20.10 37.81 -4.25
N TYR A 434 -21.05 36.86 -4.21
CA TYR A 434 -20.83 35.49 -3.74
C TYR A 434 -19.72 34.75 -4.49
N THR A 435 -19.65 34.93 -5.81
CA THR A 435 -18.61 34.31 -6.65
C THR A 435 -17.31 35.11 -6.64
N LYS A 436 -17.34 36.37 -6.24
CA LYS A 436 -16.19 37.28 -6.28
C LYS A 436 -15.36 37.23 -4.99
N VAL A 437 -15.97 36.96 -3.84
CA VAL A 437 -15.25 36.88 -2.54
C VAL A 437 -14.19 35.76 -2.48
N PHE A 438 -14.25 34.77 -3.37
CA PHE A 438 -13.24 33.72 -3.51
C PHE A 438 -12.19 34.02 -4.60
N VAL A 439 -12.26 35.18 -5.27
CA VAL A 439 -11.27 35.62 -6.25
C VAL A 439 -10.10 36.27 -5.48
N PRO A 440 -8.84 35.88 -5.76
CA PRO A 440 -7.69 36.50 -5.13
C PRO A 440 -7.70 38.03 -5.29
N PHE A 441 -7.35 38.74 -4.21
CA PHE A 441 -7.29 40.22 -4.13
C PHE A 441 -8.65 40.94 -4.18
N TYR A 442 -9.77 40.22 -4.24
CA TYR A 442 -11.10 40.85 -4.20
C TYR A 442 -11.46 41.28 -2.77
N ARG A 443 -12.05 42.49 -2.64
CA ARG A 443 -12.53 43.07 -1.37
C ARG A 443 -13.89 43.74 -1.59
N ILE A 444 -14.74 43.68 -0.57
CA ILE A 444 -16.03 44.37 -0.55
C ILE A 444 -15.79 45.87 -0.33
N GLU A 445 -16.32 46.71 -1.23
CA GLU A 445 -16.19 48.17 -1.16
C GLU A 445 -16.91 48.73 0.09
N ASN A 446 -16.31 49.73 0.76
CA ASN A 446 -16.77 50.40 2.00
C ASN A 446 -16.56 49.66 3.34
N THR A 447 -15.64 48.70 3.43
CA THR A 447 -15.19 48.14 4.73
C THR A 447 -13.98 48.92 5.27
N LYS A 448 -14.02 49.37 6.53
CA LYS A 448 -12.91 50.11 7.19
C LYS A 448 -11.73 49.21 7.63
N GLU A 449 -11.89 47.90 7.55
CA GLU A 449 -10.94 46.91 8.08
C GLU A 449 -9.89 46.52 7.02
N GLU A 450 -8.60 46.53 7.40
CA GLU A 450 -7.46 46.22 6.52
C GLU A 450 -7.33 44.72 6.26
N GLY A 451 -7.17 44.27 5.00
CA GLY A 451 -6.97 42.86 4.65
C GLY A 451 -6.61 42.67 3.17
N THR A 452 -5.99 41.53 2.83
CA THR A 452 -5.36 41.31 1.51
C THR A 452 -6.22 40.69 0.43
N GLY A 453 -7.38 40.14 0.79
CA GLY A 453 -8.27 39.47 -0.18
C GLY A 453 -7.73 38.12 -0.69
N ILE A 454 -6.73 37.53 -0.03
CA ILE A 454 -6.13 36.24 -0.41
C ILE A 454 -6.67 35.08 0.46
N GLY A 455 -7.02 35.35 1.72
CA GLY A 455 -7.40 34.30 2.67
C GLY A 455 -8.56 33.41 2.20
N LEU A 456 -9.62 33.99 1.60
CA LEU A 456 -10.76 33.19 1.13
C LEU A 456 -10.44 32.38 -0.15
N SER A 457 -9.61 32.89 -1.06
CA SER A 457 -9.20 32.11 -2.23
C SER A 457 -8.32 30.92 -1.85
N LEU A 458 -7.44 31.11 -0.85
CA LEU A 458 -6.63 30.03 -0.27
C LEU A 458 -7.51 29.00 0.46
N VAL A 459 -8.46 29.44 1.28
CA VAL A 459 -9.43 28.56 1.95
C VAL A 459 -10.14 27.67 0.93
N LYS A 460 -10.64 28.24 -0.16
CA LYS A 460 -11.32 27.48 -1.22
C LYS A 460 -10.43 26.41 -1.83
N GLN A 461 -9.17 26.74 -2.12
CA GLN A 461 -8.23 25.79 -2.69
C GLN A 461 -7.86 24.67 -1.70
N LEU A 462 -7.60 25.01 -0.43
CA LEU A 462 -7.26 24.03 0.61
C LEU A 462 -8.43 23.07 0.89
N VAL A 463 -9.66 23.59 1.00
CA VAL A 463 -10.86 22.77 1.16
C VAL A 463 -11.02 21.79 -0.02
N HIS A 464 -10.83 22.27 -1.26
CA HIS A 464 -10.93 21.42 -2.44
C HIS A 464 -9.87 20.31 -2.48
N LEU A 465 -8.62 20.63 -2.12
CA LEU A 465 -7.54 19.65 -2.06
C LEU A 465 -7.75 18.59 -0.96
N MET A 466 -8.52 18.91 0.08
CA MET A 466 -8.95 17.93 1.10
C MET A 466 -10.25 17.19 0.71
N GLY A 467 -10.72 17.31 -0.53
CA GLY A 467 -11.92 16.62 -1.03
C GLY A 467 -13.25 17.25 -0.57
N GLY A 468 -13.18 18.47 -0.06
CA GLY A 468 -14.31 19.27 0.40
C GLY A 468 -14.80 20.30 -0.61
N ASP A 469 -15.91 20.94 -0.26
CA ASP A 469 -16.50 22.06 -1.00
C ASP A 469 -16.84 23.20 -0.02
N ILE A 470 -16.64 24.46 -0.43
CA ILE A 470 -16.99 25.64 0.37
C ILE A 470 -18.00 26.53 -0.36
N ASN A 471 -18.99 27.01 0.39
CA ASN A 471 -20.06 27.90 -0.05
C ASN A 471 -20.24 29.06 0.94
N VAL A 472 -20.91 30.11 0.49
CA VAL A 472 -21.26 31.26 1.32
C VAL A 472 -22.66 31.76 1.02
N THR A 473 -23.38 32.13 2.08
CA THR A 473 -24.69 32.78 2.06
C THR A 473 -24.60 34.06 2.88
N SER A 474 -24.96 35.21 2.31
CA SER A 474 -24.84 36.50 3.01
C SER A 474 -25.94 37.46 2.61
N ASN A 475 -26.44 38.21 3.58
CA ASN A 475 -27.45 39.25 3.37
C ASN A 475 -26.96 40.54 4.03
N LYS A 476 -26.82 41.59 3.22
CA LYS A 476 -26.33 42.90 3.67
C LYS A 476 -27.14 43.42 4.86
N GLY A 477 -26.45 43.73 5.95
CA GLY A 477 -26.99 44.23 7.21
C GLY A 477 -27.46 43.15 8.20
N THR A 478 -27.37 41.86 7.85
CA THR A 478 -27.80 40.75 8.72
C THR A 478 -26.71 39.73 9.04
N GLY A 479 -25.62 39.71 8.26
CA GLY A 479 -24.46 38.85 8.47
C GLY A 479 -24.18 37.87 7.33
N SER A 480 -23.20 37.00 7.52
CA SER A 480 -22.80 35.98 6.55
C SER A 480 -22.67 34.60 7.20
N GLU A 481 -22.89 33.57 6.41
CA GLU A 481 -22.68 32.16 6.76
C GLU A 481 -21.70 31.56 5.75
N PHE A 482 -20.51 31.20 6.25
CA PHE A 482 -19.54 30.41 5.50
C PHE A 482 -19.72 28.94 5.87
N CYS A 483 -19.86 28.10 4.86
CA CYS A 483 -20.08 26.67 5.05
C CYS A 483 -19.10 25.89 4.19
N PHE A 484 -18.26 25.06 4.81
CA PHE A 484 -17.38 24.15 4.09
C PHE A 484 -17.58 22.72 4.55
N SER A 485 -17.35 21.78 3.64
CA SER A 485 -17.50 20.35 3.88
C SER A 485 -16.14 19.67 3.96
N LEU A 486 -16.05 18.65 4.81
CA LEU A 486 -14.93 17.72 4.87
C LEU A 486 -15.43 16.28 4.74
N PRO A 487 -14.69 15.40 4.07
CA PRO A 487 -15.02 13.97 4.06
C PRO A 487 -14.97 13.41 5.47
N LEU A 488 -15.88 12.49 5.77
CA LEU A 488 -15.87 11.76 7.04
C LEU A 488 -15.07 10.46 6.93
N PRO A 489 -14.34 10.08 7.98
CA PRO A 489 -13.91 8.70 8.17
C PRO A 489 -15.19 7.86 8.32
N ASN A 490 -15.35 6.80 7.53
CA ASN A 490 -16.52 5.93 7.70
C ASN A 490 -16.43 5.21 9.06
N ASP A 491 -17.52 5.31 9.82
CA ASP A 491 -17.68 5.02 11.25
C ASP A 491 -17.21 3.62 11.75
N SER A 492 -16.47 3.60 12.86
CA SER A 492 -17.03 3.25 14.20
C SER A 492 -15.97 3.23 15.33
N LYS A 493 -15.97 4.30 16.14
CA LYS A 493 -15.87 4.45 17.63
C LYS A 493 -14.89 3.56 18.43
N THR A 494 -14.12 4.05 19.42
CA THR A 494 -14.58 4.83 20.61
C THR A 494 -13.38 5.47 21.32
N VAL A 495 -13.52 6.73 21.76
CA VAL A 495 -12.52 7.48 22.55
C VAL A 495 -12.67 7.17 24.05
N ILE A 496 -11.54 6.99 24.75
CA ILE A 496 -11.44 7.13 26.20
C ILE A 496 -10.55 8.35 26.48
N GLN A 497 -11.12 9.36 27.13
CA GLN A 497 -10.39 10.48 27.73
C GLN A 497 -9.55 10.02 28.93
N TRP A 498 -8.36 10.59 29.11
CA TRP A 498 -7.80 10.89 30.43
C TRP A 498 -7.28 12.32 30.46
N GLY A 499 -7.60 13.00 31.55
CA GLY A 499 -7.23 14.39 31.81
C GLY A 499 -6.07 14.54 32.80
N GLU A 500 -5.85 15.83 33.06
CA GLU A 500 -5.07 16.48 34.11
C GLU A 500 -3.57 16.71 33.91
N GLN A 501 -3.31 17.99 33.59
CA GLN A 501 -2.32 18.91 34.15
C GLN A 501 -1.20 18.32 34.99
N THR A 502 0.05 18.62 34.58
CA THR A 502 1.18 18.72 35.51
C THR A 502 2.03 19.95 35.17
N GLU A 503 2.19 20.78 36.19
CA GLU A 503 3.02 21.99 36.27
C GLU A 503 4.50 21.69 36.03
N PHE A 504 5.21 22.70 35.51
CA PHE A 504 6.66 22.71 35.34
C PHE A 504 7.37 22.74 36.71
N PRO A 505 8.34 21.85 36.99
CA PRO A 505 9.26 22.04 38.10
C PRO A 505 10.42 22.98 37.71
N PRO A 506 10.94 23.77 38.67
CA PRO A 506 11.97 24.78 38.41
C PRO A 506 13.37 24.17 38.28
N THR A 507 14.20 24.95 37.60
CA THR A 507 15.64 24.78 37.37
C THR A 507 16.43 24.54 38.66
N ASN A 508 17.48 23.71 38.57
CA ASN A 508 18.54 23.73 39.57
C ASN A 508 19.94 23.41 39.01
N ASN A 509 20.76 24.47 38.99
CA ASN A 509 22.19 24.55 39.32
C ASN A 509 23.18 23.55 38.70
N ARG A 510 23.90 24.01 37.66
CA ARG A 510 25.29 23.60 37.39
C ARG A 510 26.15 24.81 37.00
N LYS A 511 27.39 24.77 37.48
CA LYS A 511 28.45 25.80 37.44
C LYS A 511 28.65 26.46 36.07
N GLU A 512 28.94 27.76 36.12
CA GLU A 512 29.35 28.66 35.05
C GLU A 512 30.53 28.11 34.22
N ASP A 513 30.25 27.62 33.02
CA ASP A 513 31.23 27.50 31.93
C ASP A 513 30.84 28.55 30.87
N ASN A 514 31.72 29.49 30.54
CA ASN A 514 31.49 30.53 29.52
C ASN A 514 31.88 29.97 28.13
N TYR A 515 30.90 29.59 27.30
CA TYR A 515 31.13 29.01 25.96
C TYR A 515 31.25 30.10 24.89
N ARG A 516 32.18 29.91 23.96
CA ARG A 516 32.42 30.84 22.83
C ARG A 516 31.73 30.30 21.58
N LEU A 517 30.75 31.04 21.11
CA LEU A 517 29.95 30.73 19.93
C LEU A 517 30.44 31.57 18.74
N LEU A 518 30.39 31.03 17.54
CA LEU A 518 30.56 31.78 16.30
C LEU A 518 29.29 31.66 15.47
N TYR A 519 28.74 32.78 15.01
CA TYR A 519 27.64 32.78 14.05
C TYR A 519 28.10 33.32 12.70
N ILE A 520 28.01 32.48 11.67
CA ILE A 520 28.38 32.80 10.29
C ILE A 520 27.10 33.02 9.49
N GLU A 521 26.79 34.28 9.18
CA GLU A 521 25.54 34.72 8.58
C GLU A 521 25.77 36.04 7.83
N ASP A 522 25.29 36.17 6.60
CA ASP A 522 25.48 37.36 5.78
C ASP A 522 24.48 38.49 6.11
N ASN A 523 23.30 38.12 6.62
CA ASN A 523 22.27 39.06 7.03
C ASN A 523 22.57 39.73 8.38
N GLU A 524 22.79 41.05 8.34
CA GLU A 524 23.07 41.86 9.54
C GLU A 524 21.96 41.84 10.58
N SER A 525 20.70 41.72 10.18
CA SER A 525 19.58 41.69 11.13
C SER A 525 19.51 40.37 11.90
N ASN A 526 19.78 39.24 11.23
CA ASN A 526 19.89 37.94 11.88
C ASN A 526 21.08 37.89 12.85
N LEU A 527 22.24 38.43 12.44
CA LEU A 527 23.42 38.56 13.30
C LEU A 527 23.10 39.36 14.57
N HIS A 528 22.41 40.49 14.41
CA HIS A 528 22.08 41.37 15.53
C HIS A 528 20.99 40.78 16.44
N LEU A 529 20.04 40.01 15.89
CA LEU A 529 19.06 39.25 16.66
C LEU A 529 19.75 38.22 17.57
N VAL A 530 20.57 37.33 16.99
CA VAL A 530 21.29 36.29 17.74
C VAL A 530 22.27 36.90 18.74
N SER A 531 22.94 38.00 18.40
CA SER A 531 23.80 38.73 19.33
C SER A 531 23.06 39.19 20.58
N ASN A 532 21.85 39.73 20.42
CA ASN A 532 21.06 40.19 21.55
C ASN A 532 20.44 39.03 22.36
N ILE A 533 20.03 37.93 21.71
CA ILE A 533 19.61 36.70 22.40
C ILE A 533 20.75 36.14 23.25
N ILE A 534 21.99 36.17 22.74
CA ILE A 534 23.14 35.65 23.47
C ILE A 534 23.60 36.61 24.58
N LYS A 535 23.50 37.94 24.39
CA LYS A 535 23.83 38.93 25.44
C LYS A 535 22.97 38.78 26.70
N SER A 536 21.74 38.29 26.58
CA SER A 536 20.87 38.03 27.74
C SER A 536 21.21 36.72 28.47
N GLN A 537 22.22 35.96 27.99
CA GLN A 537 22.68 34.69 28.56
C GLN A 537 24.12 34.82 29.10
N PRO A 538 24.33 34.85 30.43
CA PRO A 538 25.65 35.07 31.02
C PRO A 538 26.72 34.00 30.69
N SER A 539 26.30 32.82 30.21
CA SER A 539 27.17 31.66 29.96
C SER A 539 27.70 31.58 28.53
N TYR A 540 27.40 32.57 27.67
CA TYR A 540 27.75 32.53 26.25
C TYR A 540 28.43 33.82 25.81
N THR A 541 29.46 33.69 24.97
CA THR A 541 30.10 34.81 24.26
C THR A 541 29.95 34.58 22.76
N LEU A 542 29.37 35.53 22.02
CA LEU A 542 29.16 35.40 20.56
C LEU A 542 30.21 36.20 19.77
N LEU A 543 30.83 35.52 18.80
CA LEU A 543 31.54 36.11 17.67
C LEU A 543 30.67 36.01 16.42
N SER A 544 30.88 36.92 15.47
CA SER A 544 30.10 36.98 14.23
C SER A 544 31.01 37.04 13.01
N ALA A 545 30.61 36.39 11.93
CA ALA A 545 31.23 36.48 10.62
C ALA A 545 30.16 36.68 9.54
N ARG A 546 30.45 37.49 8.53
CA ARG A 546 29.52 37.81 7.43
C ARG A 546 29.71 36.94 6.20
N THR A 547 30.79 36.19 6.15
CA THR A 547 31.16 35.33 5.02
C THR A 547 31.75 34.02 5.55
N GLY A 548 31.66 32.96 4.76
CA GLY A 548 32.23 31.66 5.11
C GLY A 548 33.75 31.74 5.33
N LYS A 549 34.45 32.50 4.48
CA LYS A 549 35.91 32.70 4.60
C LYS A 549 36.31 33.41 5.90
N GLU A 550 35.60 34.47 6.28
CA GLU A 550 35.82 35.17 7.55
C GLU A 550 35.56 34.24 8.74
N GLY A 551 34.49 33.43 8.67
CA GLY A 551 34.19 32.44 9.70
C GLY A 551 35.31 31.41 9.87
N ILE A 552 35.87 30.90 8.76
CA ILE A 552 37.02 29.99 8.79
C ILE A 552 38.25 30.65 9.42
N GLU A 553 38.53 31.92 9.08
CA GLU A 553 39.65 32.66 9.66
C GLU A 553 39.50 32.88 11.17
N ILE A 554 38.28 33.17 11.64
CA ILE A 554 38.01 33.32 13.08
C ILE A 554 38.20 31.99 13.80
N VAL A 555 37.68 30.87 13.26
CA VAL A 555 37.84 29.54 13.88
C VAL A 555 39.32 29.10 13.91
N ALA A 556 40.14 29.58 12.98
CA ALA A 556 41.57 29.29 12.97
C ALA A 556 42.37 30.06 14.04
N ASN A 557 41.89 31.24 14.45
CA ASN A 557 42.61 32.14 15.37
C ASN A 557 42.03 32.18 16.79
N GLU A 558 40.76 31.82 16.95
CA GLU A 558 40.03 31.86 18.23
C GLU A 558 39.54 30.47 18.63
N LYS A 559 39.45 30.24 19.95
CA LYS A 559 38.88 28.99 20.45
C LYS A 559 37.34 29.07 20.44
N ILE A 560 36.72 28.42 19.47
CA ILE A 560 35.27 28.34 19.30
C ILE A 560 34.76 26.98 19.80
N ASP A 561 33.70 26.99 20.61
CA ASP A 561 33.06 25.79 21.14
C ASP A 561 31.91 25.29 20.25
N LEU A 562 31.20 26.22 19.59
CA LEU A 562 30.11 25.91 18.66
C LEU A 562 30.01 26.95 17.53
N VAL A 563 29.72 26.49 16.32
CA VAL A 563 29.45 27.31 15.14
C VAL A 563 27.97 27.18 14.77
N LEU A 564 27.27 28.32 14.70
CA LEU A 564 26.00 28.46 14.00
C LEU A 564 26.35 28.84 12.55
N LEU A 565 25.93 28.03 11.59
CA LEU A 565 26.37 28.16 10.20
C LEU A 565 25.18 28.28 9.26
N ASP A 566 25.01 29.44 8.62
CA ASP A 566 24.08 29.53 7.50
C ASP A 566 24.55 28.63 6.35
N ILE A 567 23.62 27.87 5.78
CA ILE A 567 23.88 27.04 4.61
C ILE A 567 24.04 27.90 3.33
N ASN A 568 23.29 29.00 3.23
CA ASN A 568 23.23 29.83 2.02
C ASN A 568 24.08 31.11 2.14
N LEU A 569 25.39 30.96 2.31
CA LEU A 569 26.32 32.09 2.35
C LEU A 569 26.68 32.60 0.94
N PRO A 570 27.02 33.90 0.79
CA PRO A 570 27.23 34.54 -0.51
C PRO A 570 28.57 34.18 -1.18
N ASP A 571 29.59 33.76 -0.43
CA ASP A 571 30.94 33.51 -0.94
C ASP A 571 31.26 32.02 -1.15
N ILE A 572 30.96 31.17 -0.16
CA ILE A 572 31.13 29.72 -0.22
C ILE A 572 29.94 29.04 0.45
N ASN A 573 29.50 27.89 -0.07
CA ASN A 573 28.35 27.19 0.50
C ASN A 573 28.64 26.75 1.95
N GLY A 574 27.66 26.83 2.85
CA GLY A 574 27.83 26.41 4.25
C GLY A 574 28.23 24.94 4.41
N TYR A 575 27.83 24.05 3.49
CA TYR A 575 28.35 22.68 3.46
C TYR A 575 29.87 22.63 3.21
N GLU A 576 30.40 23.50 2.36
CA GLU A 576 31.85 23.58 2.09
C GLU A 576 32.61 24.13 3.30
N VAL A 577 32.05 25.14 3.98
CA VAL A 577 32.59 25.64 5.25
C VAL A 577 32.68 24.51 6.27
N PHE A 578 31.60 23.72 6.42
CA PHE A 578 31.56 22.58 7.32
C PHE A 578 32.66 21.55 7.00
N GLU A 579 32.82 21.16 5.73
CA GLU A 579 33.89 20.23 5.30
C GLU A 579 35.29 20.76 5.65
N ILE A 580 35.54 22.05 5.43
CA ILE A 580 36.82 22.69 5.79
C ILE A 580 37.05 22.64 7.31
N LEU A 581 36.03 22.96 8.10
CA LEU A 581 36.09 22.89 9.57
C LEU A 581 36.36 21.46 10.05
N LYS A 582 35.70 20.45 9.47
CA LYS A 582 35.86 19.04 9.84
C LYS A 582 37.18 18.43 9.33
N ALA A 583 37.80 18.99 8.29
CA ALA A 583 39.13 18.58 7.82
C ALA A 583 40.28 19.11 8.70
N GLY A 584 40.08 20.23 9.40
CA GLY A 584 41.12 20.87 10.22
C GLY A 584 41.42 20.12 11.53
N LYS A 585 42.70 19.94 11.85
CA LYS A 585 43.15 19.14 13.01
C LYS A 585 42.65 19.67 14.36
N GLU A 586 42.57 21.00 14.50
CA GLU A 586 42.17 21.69 15.73
C GLU A 586 40.70 22.11 15.72
N THR A 587 40.05 22.11 14.55
CA THR A 587 38.70 22.63 14.32
C THR A 587 37.65 21.54 14.13
N LYS A 588 38.06 20.30 13.80
CA LYS A 588 37.16 19.19 13.51
C LYS A 588 36.19 18.80 14.62
N ASP A 589 36.58 19.08 15.86
CA ASP A 589 35.81 18.73 17.06
C ASP A 589 34.83 19.82 17.48
N ILE A 590 34.78 20.95 16.75
CA ILE A 590 33.84 22.05 17.01
C ILE A 590 32.45 21.60 16.58
N ALA A 591 31.45 21.82 17.46
CA ALA A 591 30.07 21.51 17.15
C ALA A 591 29.53 22.49 16.09
N VAL A 592 28.80 22.01 15.10
CA VAL A 592 28.25 22.85 14.03
C VAL A 592 26.74 22.62 13.90
N ILE A 593 25.97 23.68 14.13
CA ILE A 593 24.52 23.70 13.89
C ILE A 593 24.29 24.39 12.54
N ALA A 594 23.59 23.72 11.63
CA ALA A 594 23.13 24.32 10.40
C ALA A 594 21.95 25.27 10.67
N VAL A 595 21.97 26.46 10.08
CA VAL A 595 20.86 27.43 10.13
C VAL A 595 20.35 27.65 8.71
N SER A 596 19.06 27.45 8.45
CA SER A 596 18.53 27.53 7.08
C SER A 596 17.03 27.84 7.02
N ALA A 597 16.57 28.45 5.93
CA ALA A 597 15.17 28.76 5.69
C ALA A 597 14.32 27.55 5.23
N ASN A 598 14.93 26.39 4.99
CA ASN A 598 14.24 25.19 4.55
C ASN A 598 13.85 24.31 5.75
N ALA A 599 12.56 24.03 5.91
CA ALA A 599 12.02 23.26 7.05
C ALA A 599 11.50 21.87 6.64
N MET A 600 11.75 21.44 5.40
CA MET A 600 11.30 20.14 4.92
C MET A 600 12.09 19.01 5.58
N PRO A 601 11.45 17.94 6.10
CA PRO A 601 12.13 16.85 6.81
C PRO A 601 13.29 16.22 6.03
N LYS A 602 13.17 16.12 4.70
CA LYS A 602 14.22 15.57 3.83
C LYS A 602 15.51 16.41 3.81
N ASP A 603 15.38 17.73 3.86
CA ASP A 603 16.53 18.65 3.82
C ASP A 603 17.22 18.73 5.18
N ILE A 604 16.45 18.64 6.27
CA ILE A 604 16.97 18.49 7.64
C ILE A 604 17.77 17.18 7.72
N GLN A 605 17.18 16.06 7.28
CA GLN A 605 17.84 14.75 7.31
C GLN A 605 19.13 14.75 6.48
N TYR A 606 19.09 15.28 5.26
CA TYR A 606 20.28 15.39 4.40
C TYR A 606 21.42 16.18 5.09
N THR A 607 21.09 17.24 5.82
CA THR A 607 22.07 18.05 6.54
C THR A 607 22.69 17.29 7.72
N LEU A 608 21.86 16.57 8.49
CA LEU A 608 22.31 15.76 9.61
C LEU A 608 23.16 14.56 9.15
N ASP A 609 22.78 13.91 8.04
CA ASP A 609 23.53 12.80 7.44
C ASP A 609 24.96 13.20 6.99
N LYS A 610 25.18 14.49 6.71
CA LYS A 610 26.51 15.05 6.41
C LYS A 610 27.40 15.22 7.65
N GLY A 611 26.85 15.04 8.85
CA GLY A 611 27.57 15.10 10.11
C GLY A 611 27.45 16.43 10.86
N PHE A 612 26.51 17.30 10.47
CA PHE A 612 26.13 18.45 11.30
C PHE A 612 25.55 17.96 12.62
N ASP A 613 25.84 18.70 13.70
CA ASP A 613 25.47 18.31 15.05
C ASP A 613 23.98 18.60 15.36
N ASN A 614 23.40 19.62 14.72
CA ASN A 614 21.98 19.94 14.80
C ASN A 614 21.53 20.86 13.64
N TYR A 615 20.24 21.18 13.57
CA TYR A 615 19.63 22.03 12.54
C TYR A 615 18.64 23.03 13.14
N LEU A 616 18.66 24.27 12.68
CA LEU A 616 17.76 25.35 13.10
C LEU A 616 17.08 25.99 11.88
N THR A 617 15.75 26.05 11.90
CA THR A 617 14.97 26.72 10.85
C THR A 617 14.90 28.23 11.05
N LYS A 618 14.91 28.99 9.96
CA LYS A 618 14.59 30.43 9.95
C LYS A 618 13.09 30.62 9.64
N PRO A 619 12.35 31.50 10.34
CA PRO A 619 12.81 32.45 11.37
C PRO A 619 13.20 31.79 12.69
N ILE A 620 14.21 32.34 13.36
CA ILE A 620 14.75 31.80 14.61
C ILE A 620 13.75 32.05 15.74
N HIS A 621 13.19 30.98 16.29
CA HIS A 621 12.39 31.03 17.51
C HIS A 621 13.31 30.98 18.75
N VAL A 622 13.27 32.02 19.59
CA VAL A 622 14.21 32.20 20.72
C VAL A 622 14.27 30.99 21.66
N GLN A 623 13.11 30.43 22.03
CA GLN A 623 13.04 29.29 22.96
C GLN A 623 13.61 28.00 22.37
N GLU A 624 13.30 27.73 21.12
CA GLU A 624 13.81 26.58 20.37
C GLU A 624 15.33 26.71 20.16
N PHE A 625 15.78 27.90 19.77
CA PHE A 625 17.20 28.21 19.62
C PHE A 625 17.99 27.96 20.90
N LEU A 626 17.52 28.46 22.06
CA LEU A 626 18.20 28.23 23.33
C LEU A 626 18.21 26.76 23.73
N THR A 627 17.15 26.01 23.41
CA THR A 627 17.06 24.56 23.66
C THR A 627 18.09 23.82 22.81
N ILE A 628 18.07 24.01 21.49
CA ILE A 628 19.00 23.38 20.54
C ILE A 628 20.46 23.74 20.85
N LEU A 629 20.72 25.00 21.18
CA LEU A 629 22.05 25.47 21.59
C LEU A 629 22.52 24.71 22.84
N SER A 630 21.66 24.61 23.86
CA SER A 630 21.96 23.88 25.08
C SER A 630 22.18 22.39 24.84
N GLU A 631 21.34 21.74 24.01
CA GLU A 631 21.45 20.31 23.69
C GLU A 631 22.74 20.01 22.93
N THR A 632 23.07 20.83 21.93
CA THR A 632 24.23 20.64 21.07
C THR A 632 25.54 20.86 21.83
N LEU A 633 25.61 21.91 22.66
CA LEU A 633 26.76 22.12 23.56
C LEU A 633 26.87 21.01 24.62
N ASN A 634 25.75 20.38 24.96
CA ASN A 634 25.70 19.25 25.88
C ASN A 634 25.73 17.87 25.18
N ASN A 635 26.00 17.76 23.86
CA ASN A 635 25.75 16.56 23.05
C ASN A 635 26.13 15.24 23.77
N THR A 636 25.12 14.43 24.05
CA THR A 636 25.23 13.18 24.80
C THR A 636 24.76 12.01 23.94
N ILE A 637 25.26 10.78 24.14
CA ILE A 637 24.48 9.59 23.71
C ILE A 637 23.29 9.51 24.68
N ASN A 638 22.07 9.69 24.19
CA ASN A 638 20.80 9.54 24.93
C ASN A 638 19.86 8.60 24.17
N GLN A 639 18.71 8.26 24.78
CA GLN A 639 17.68 7.47 24.10
C GLN A 639 16.59 8.34 23.50
N ASN A 640 16.24 8.04 22.25
CA ASN A 640 15.07 8.62 21.58
C ASN A 640 13.88 7.68 21.73
N ILE A 641 13.27 7.67 22.91
CA ILE A 641 12.13 6.82 23.27
C ILE A 641 11.00 7.65 23.91
N PRO A 642 9.73 7.22 23.76
CA PRO A 642 8.59 7.85 24.43
C PRO A 642 8.78 7.96 25.95
N ASP A 643 8.22 9.01 26.55
CA ASP A 643 8.16 9.14 28.02
C ASP A 643 6.94 8.40 28.55
N HIS A 644 7.12 7.14 28.94
CA HIS A 644 6.07 6.35 29.59
C HIS A 644 6.53 5.86 30.95
N LYS A 645 5.56 5.76 31.86
CA LYS A 645 5.80 5.19 33.18
C LYS A 645 6.17 3.71 33.02
N ILE A 646 7.33 3.34 33.53
CA ILE A 646 7.76 1.94 33.61
C ILE A 646 7.02 1.24 34.75
N LEU A 647 6.45 0.07 34.45
CA LEU A 647 5.68 -0.72 35.42
C LEU A 647 6.40 -2.00 35.88
N SER A 648 7.40 -2.45 35.14
CA SER A 648 8.22 -3.62 35.49
C SER A 648 9.09 -3.38 36.72
N THR A 649 9.38 -4.47 37.41
CA THR A 649 10.37 -4.51 38.50
C THR A 649 11.56 -5.38 38.10
N GLY A 650 12.68 -5.22 38.79
CA GLY A 650 13.86 -6.06 38.63
C GLY A 650 13.70 -7.44 39.29
N PRO A 651 14.56 -8.43 38.96
CA PRO A 651 14.51 -9.79 39.50
C PRO A 651 14.54 -9.90 41.02
N HIS A 652 15.00 -8.86 41.71
CA HIS A 652 15.09 -8.80 43.18
C HIS A 652 14.14 -7.75 43.78
N GLY A 653 13.15 -7.29 43.01
CA GLY A 653 12.15 -6.30 43.44
C GLY A 653 12.61 -4.85 43.30
N GLU A 654 13.68 -4.58 42.55
CA GLU A 654 14.16 -3.22 42.31
C GLU A 654 13.16 -2.42 41.46
N GLU A 655 13.00 -1.13 41.78
CA GLU A 655 12.27 -0.20 40.91
C GLU A 655 13.09 0.05 39.64
N ALA A 656 12.43 -0.09 38.49
CA ALA A 656 13.08 0.06 37.20
C ALA A 656 13.35 1.53 36.87
N ALA A 657 14.61 1.87 36.62
CA ALA A 657 14.95 3.18 36.05
C ALA A 657 14.56 3.22 34.56
N SER A 658 13.98 4.34 34.12
CA SER A 658 13.68 4.53 32.70
C SER A 658 14.98 4.69 31.89
N ALA A 659 15.09 3.92 30.81
CA ALA A 659 16.22 4.01 29.88
C ALA A 659 16.39 5.43 29.28
N LYS A 660 15.32 6.23 29.23
CA LYS A 660 15.33 7.62 28.75
C LYS A 660 16.23 8.53 29.59
N THR A 661 16.44 8.18 30.86
CA THR A 661 17.30 8.95 31.77
C THR A 661 18.79 8.73 31.53
N LEU A 662 19.15 7.69 30.78
CA LEU A 662 20.54 7.33 30.51
C LEU A 662 21.15 8.29 29.49
N ARG A 663 22.31 8.85 29.84
CA ARG A 663 23.09 9.75 28.97
C ARG A 663 24.60 9.70 29.17
N LEU A 664 25.37 9.80 28.09
CA LEU A 664 26.84 9.96 28.10
C LEU A 664 27.26 11.25 27.40
N SER A 665 27.87 12.19 28.10
CA SER A 665 28.34 13.47 27.55
C SER A 665 29.54 13.33 26.60
N LEU A 666 29.76 14.29 25.70
CA LEU A 666 30.97 14.35 24.86
C LEU A 666 32.27 14.18 25.65
N LYS A 667 32.37 14.79 26.84
CA LYS A 667 33.55 14.66 27.72
C LYS A 667 33.76 13.23 28.19
N GLU A 668 32.67 12.53 28.53
CA GLU A 668 32.67 11.12 28.90
C GLU A 668 33.04 10.24 27.70
N LEU A 669 32.48 10.51 26.51
CA LEU A 669 32.82 9.79 25.28
C LEU A 669 34.30 9.95 24.90
N LYS A 670 34.86 11.16 24.98
CA LYS A 670 36.29 11.40 24.73
C LYS A 670 37.18 10.60 25.70
N LYS A 671 36.79 10.48 26.96
CA LYS A 671 37.52 9.65 27.96
C LYS A 671 37.48 8.16 27.61
N ILE A 672 36.34 7.66 27.17
CA ILE A 672 36.18 6.26 26.73
C ILE A 672 37.04 6.01 25.48
N LYS A 673 36.89 6.83 24.43
CA LYS A 673 37.64 6.72 23.17
C LYS A 673 39.15 6.69 23.36
N LYS A 674 39.68 7.49 24.29
CA LYS A 674 41.14 7.56 24.56
C LYS A 674 41.74 6.23 25.02
N LYS A 675 40.95 5.38 25.69
CA LYS A 675 41.44 4.15 26.31
C LYS A 675 41.33 2.91 25.42
N LYS A 676 40.67 3.00 24.26
CA LYS A 676 40.51 1.90 23.28
C LYS A 676 40.02 0.60 23.92
N TYR A 677 38.91 0.71 24.66
CA TYR A 677 38.31 -0.43 25.34
C TYR A 677 37.74 -1.46 24.36
N LYS A 678 37.61 -2.70 24.84
CA LYS A 678 37.10 -3.84 24.10
C LYS A 678 35.82 -4.37 24.74
N ALA A 679 34.79 -4.60 23.93
CA ALA A 679 33.55 -5.22 24.35
C ALA A 679 33.38 -6.60 23.71
N ALA A 680 32.69 -7.49 24.41
CA ALA A 680 32.18 -8.74 23.86
C ALA A 680 30.68 -8.85 24.17
N ILE A 681 29.96 -9.53 23.29
CA ILE A 681 28.52 -9.72 23.39
C ILE A 681 28.23 -11.22 23.34
N ALA A 682 27.60 -11.77 24.37
CA ALA A 682 27.24 -13.18 24.44
C ALA A 682 25.71 -13.36 24.45
N MET A 683 25.16 -13.67 23.28
CA MET A 683 23.72 -13.85 23.08
C MET A 683 23.29 -15.29 23.32
N HIS A 684 22.08 -15.48 23.84
CA HIS A 684 21.47 -16.81 23.91
C HIS A 684 21.03 -17.33 22.53
N TYR A 685 20.76 -16.42 21.60
CA TYR A 685 20.24 -16.65 20.26
C TYR A 685 20.41 -15.37 19.43
N THR A 686 20.77 -15.50 18.15
CA THR A 686 20.95 -14.36 17.22
C THR A 686 20.13 -14.48 15.94
N GLY A 687 19.21 -15.45 15.90
CA GLY A 687 18.48 -15.81 14.68
C GLY A 687 17.08 -15.18 14.56
N SER A 688 16.72 -14.24 15.44
CA SER A 688 15.44 -13.51 15.39
C SER A 688 15.65 -12.03 15.07
N ASP A 689 14.63 -11.38 14.49
CA ASP A 689 14.65 -9.94 14.23
C ASP A 689 14.87 -9.13 15.52
N TRP A 690 14.26 -9.56 16.63
CA TRP A 690 14.50 -9.00 17.96
C TRP A 690 15.99 -9.01 18.35
N SER A 691 16.64 -10.18 18.27
CA SER A 691 18.04 -10.34 18.66
C SER A 691 19.01 -9.58 17.75
N ARG A 692 18.68 -9.47 16.46
CA ARG A 692 19.45 -8.72 15.47
C ARG A 692 19.39 -7.22 15.76
N SER A 693 18.19 -6.68 15.99
CA SER A 693 17.96 -5.26 16.28
C SER A 693 18.64 -4.80 17.58
N GLN A 694 18.56 -5.61 18.64
CA GLN A 694 19.26 -5.32 19.89
C GLN A 694 20.79 -5.33 19.72
N LEU A 695 21.32 -6.31 18.97
CA LEU A 695 22.74 -6.37 18.63
C LEU A 695 23.21 -5.14 17.85
N GLU A 696 22.42 -4.69 16.89
CA GLU A 696 22.70 -3.51 16.08
C GLU A 696 22.72 -2.23 16.93
N GLY A 697 21.73 -2.06 17.82
CA GLY A 697 21.68 -0.94 18.76
C GLY A 697 22.92 -0.89 19.66
N MET A 698 23.36 -2.04 20.19
CA MET A 698 24.61 -2.13 20.95
C MET A 698 25.84 -1.78 20.10
N GLN A 699 26.01 -2.41 18.93
CA GLN A 699 27.19 -2.26 18.09
C GLN A 699 27.35 -0.81 17.61
N THR A 700 26.27 -0.22 17.11
CA THR A 700 26.23 1.18 16.68
C THR A 700 26.60 2.13 17.82
N THR A 701 26.12 1.84 19.04
CA THR A 701 26.43 2.67 20.20
C THR A 701 27.88 2.48 20.68
N PHE A 702 28.41 1.26 20.67
CA PHE A 702 29.82 1.00 20.97
C PHE A 702 30.77 1.66 19.96
N GLU A 703 30.41 1.64 18.68
CA GLU A 703 31.15 2.35 17.63
C GLU A 703 31.18 3.86 17.89
N LYS A 704 30.02 4.47 18.22
CA LYS A 704 29.96 5.88 18.64
C LYS A 704 30.86 6.20 19.84
N MET A 705 31.05 5.24 20.75
CA MET A 705 31.96 5.34 21.90
C MET A 705 33.44 5.03 21.57
N GLY A 706 33.74 4.54 20.37
CA GLY A 706 35.07 4.04 19.99
C GLY A 706 35.51 2.80 20.77
N ILE A 707 34.56 1.95 21.16
CA ILE A 707 34.80 0.65 21.80
C ILE A 707 34.80 -0.43 20.72
N GLU A 708 35.84 -1.26 20.70
CA GLU A 708 35.99 -2.35 19.73
C GLU A 708 35.20 -3.58 20.18
N VAL A 709 34.24 -4.05 19.37
CA VAL A 709 33.54 -5.32 19.64
C VAL A 709 34.39 -6.50 19.14
N VAL A 710 35.02 -7.23 20.05
CA VAL A 710 36.00 -8.28 19.72
C VAL A 710 35.41 -9.68 19.56
N ALA A 711 34.19 -9.88 20.02
CA ALA A 711 33.46 -11.14 19.89
C ALA A 711 31.94 -10.91 20.02
N VAL A 712 31.18 -11.61 19.18
CA VAL A 712 29.75 -11.82 19.32
C VAL A 712 29.52 -13.33 19.24
N THR A 713 28.83 -13.92 20.22
CA THR A 713 28.55 -15.36 20.25
C THR A 713 27.06 -15.65 20.27
N ASN A 714 26.70 -16.87 19.86
CA ASN A 714 25.32 -17.35 19.80
C ASN A 714 25.25 -18.73 20.47
N ALA A 715 24.66 -18.78 21.66
CA ALA A 715 24.57 -20.01 22.43
C ALA A 715 23.51 -21.01 21.91
N GLU A 716 22.62 -20.61 21.00
CA GLU A 716 21.49 -21.42 20.52
C GLU A 716 20.66 -22.03 21.66
N PHE A 717 20.41 -21.26 22.72
CA PHE A 717 19.75 -21.70 23.96
C PHE A 717 20.41 -22.88 24.68
N LYS A 718 21.68 -23.19 24.37
CA LYS A 718 22.45 -24.26 25.03
C LYS A 718 23.40 -23.66 26.06
N TRP A 719 23.07 -23.77 27.35
CA TRP A 719 23.89 -23.22 28.43
C TRP A 719 25.35 -23.72 28.39
N LYS A 720 25.58 -24.99 28.04
CA LYS A 720 26.94 -25.55 27.89
C LYS A 720 27.75 -24.85 26.81
N LYS A 721 27.09 -24.51 25.70
CA LYS A 721 27.70 -23.75 24.61
C LYS A 721 28.01 -22.33 25.07
N GLN A 722 27.06 -21.68 25.77
CA GLN A 722 27.28 -20.34 26.32
C GLN A 722 28.47 -20.29 27.27
N VAL A 723 28.63 -21.30 28.14
CA VAL A 723 29.79 -21.40 29.02
C VAL A 723 31.09 -21.45 28.21
N ALA A 724 31.19 -22.34 27.22
CA ALA A 724 32.36 -22.44 26.35
C ALA A 724 32.64 -21.14 25.56
N ASP A 725 31.59 -20.51 25.05
CA ASP A 725 31.65 -19.25 24.32
C ASP A 725 32.21 -18.13 25.21
N ILE A 726 31.71 -18.01 26.45
CA ILE A 726 32.19 -17.01 27.41
C ILE A 726 33.64 -17.29 27.80
N GLU A 727 34.04 -18.55 27.99
CA GLU A 727 35.45 -18.88 28.24
C GLU A 727 36.36 -18.46 27.08
N SER A 728 35.92 -18.68 25.83
CA SER A 728 36.63 -18.20 24.65
C SER A 728 36.65 -16.68 24.54
N ILE A 729 35.57 -15.99 24.95
CA ILE A 729 35.50 -14.53 25.03
C ILE A 729 36.53 -14.02 26.04
N LEU A 730 36.60 -14.62 27.23
CA LEU A 730 37.53 -14.19 28.29
C LEU A 730 38.99 -14.31 27.87
N ALA A 731 39.33 -15.28 26.99
CA ALA A 731 40.66 -15.39 26.41
C ALA A 731 41.06 -14.16 25.56
N LYS A 732 40.09 -13.43 25.00
CA LYS A 732 40.31 -12.18 24.25
C LYS A 732 40.47 -10.95 25.16
N LYS A 733 40.33 -11.11 26.48
CA LYS A 733 40.47 -10.06 27.50
C LYS A 733 39.61 -8.81 27.21
N PRO A 734 38.28 -8.96 27.08
CA PRO A 734 37.40 -7.80 26.93
C PRO A 734 37.32 -7.00 28.24
N ASP A 735 37.09 -5.70 28.15
CA ASP A 735 36.78 -4.83 29.29
C ASP A 735 35.31 -4.91 29.68
N ILE A 736 34.44 -5.17 28.70
CA ILE A 736 32.98 -5.27 28.84
C ILE A 736 32.49 -6.62 28.31
N LEU A 737 31.56 -7.24 29.03
CA LEU A 737 30.75 -8.34 28.51
C LEU A 737 29.28 -8.00 28.70
N VAL A 738 28.57 -7.81 27.59
CA VAL A 738 27.10 -7.72 27.60
C VAL A 738 26.54 -9.10 27.29
N SER A 739 25.59 -9.60 28.08
CA SER A 739 25.11 -10.96 27.89
C SER A 739 23.69 -11.20 28.39
N ILE A 740 22.98 -12.10 27.72
CA ILE A 740 21.72 -12.67 28.20
C ILE A 740 21.97 -14.12 28.68
N PRO A 741 21.85 -14.43 29.98
CA PRO A 741 22.05 -15.78 30.49
C PRO A 741 21.00 -16.75 29.90
N VAL A 742 21.45 -17.87 29.32
CA VAL A 742 20.55 -18.96 28.88
C VAL A 742 19.85 -19.59 30.07
N ASP A 743 20.60 -19.80 31.16
CA ASP A 743 20.12 -20.42 32.38
C ASP A 743 20.80 -19.73 33.59
N PRO A 744 20.05 -19.03 34.45
CA PRO A 744 20.62 -18.29 35.57
C PRO A 744 21.46 -19.12 36.55
N GLU A 745 21.15 -20.40 36.72
CA GLU A 745 21.88 -21.26 37.66
C GLU A 745 23.11 -21.88 36.99
N LEU A 746 22.91 -22.51 35.84
CA LEU A 746 23.95 -23.31 35.17
C LEU A 746 25.04 -22.45 34.52
N THR A 747 24.76 -21.17 34.27
CA THR A 747 25.75 -20.22 33.71
C THR A 747 26.41 -19.33 34.77
N ALA A 748 25.93 -19.32 36.02
CA ALA A 748 26.41 -18.42 37.06
C ALA A 748 27.94 -18.49 37.27
N SER A 749 28.53 -19.68 37.26
CA SER A 749 29.96 -19.87 37.53
C SER A 749 30.85 -19.19 36.49
N VAL A 750 30.45 -19.17 35.21
CA VAL A 750 31.27 -18.55 34.16
C VAL A 750 31.21 -17.02 34.23
N TYR A 751 30.06 -16.46 34.62
CA TYR A 751 29.93 -15.02 34.84
C TYR A 751 30.66 -14.56 36.11
N GLN A 752 30.64 -15.35 37.20
CA GLN A 752 31.47 -15.06 38.38
C GLN A 752 32.96 -15.01 38.01
N LYS A 753 33.42 -15.95 37.18
CA LYS A 753 34.80 -15.95 36.66
C LYS A 753 35.10 -14.70 35.82
N ALA A 754 34.15 -14.25 35.00
CA ALA A 754 34.28 -13.01 34.23
C ALA A 754 34.37 -11.77 35.12
N ALA A 755 33.52 -11.66 36.14
CA ALA A 755 33.54 -10.57 37.11
C ALA A 755 34.86 -10.55 37.90
N GLN A 756 35.35 -11.71 38.36
CA GLN A 756 36.64 -11.85 39.05
C GLN A 756 37.83 -11.48 38.17
N ALA A 757 37.72 -11.66 36.85
CA ALA A 757 38.71 -11.22 35.87
C ALA A 757 38.67 -9.70 35.62
N GLY A 758 37.75 -8.96 36.27
CA GLY A 758 37.62 -7.51 36.16
C GLY A 758 36.75 -7.04 34.99
N VAL A 759 36.12 -7.97 34.25
CA VAL A 759 35.23 -7.64 33.12
C VAL A 759 33.96 -6.99 33.66
N LYS A 760 33.55 -5.87 33.06
CA LYS A 760 32.30 -5.18 33.40
C LYS A 760 31.13 -5.90 32.77
N LEU A 761 30.27 -6.51 33.60
CA LEU A 761 29.11 -7.27 33.15
C LEU A 761 27.87 -6.38 33.06
N VAL A 762 27.19 -6.39 31.91
CA VAL A 762 25.84 -5.84 31.74
C VAL A 762 24.94 -6.98 31.28
N PHE A 763 23.82 -7.19 31.97
CA PHE A 763 22.93 -8.29 31.64
C PHE A 763 21.68 -7.83 30.90
N MET A 764 21.13 -8.70 30.05
CA MET A 764 19.84 -8.48 29.39
C MET A 764 18.80 -9.41 30.02
N ASP A 765 17.64 -8.87 30.35
CA ASP A 765 16.43 -9.51 30.90
C ASP A 765 16.56 -10.26 32.24
N ASN A 766 17.68 -10.94 32.49
CA ASN A 766 17.86 -11.81 33.64
C ASN A 766 19.30 -11.77 34.16
N THR A 767 19.48 -12.14 35.43
CA THR A 767 20.78 -12.16 36.11
C THR A 767 21.12 -13.59 36.56
N PRO A 768 22.38 -14.04 36.44
CA PRO A 768 22.78 -15.33 36.98
C PRO A 768 22.72 -15.36 38.52
N ASN A 769 22.42 -16.53 39.07
CA ASN A 769 22.22 -16.71 40.51
C ASN A 769 23.50 -16.37 41.30
N GLY A 770 23.32 -15.62 42.39
CA GLY A 770 24.37 -15.31 43.36
C GLY A 770 25.31 -14.15 42.97
N LEU A 771 25.12 -13.50 41.81
CA LEU A 771 25.82 -12.26 41.48
C LEU A 771 25.12 -11.05 42.10
N GLN A 772 25.89 -10.05 42.53
CA GLN A 772 25.38 -8.85 43.20
C GLN A 772 25.64 -7.58 42.39
N HIS A 773 24.62 -6.71 42.27
CA HIS A 773 24.74 -5.41 41.63
C HIS A 773 25.81 -4.54 42.30
N GLY A 774 26.58 -3.80 41.49
CA GLY A 774 27.63 -2.90 41.95
C GLY A 774 28.93 -3.60 42.37
N LYS A 775 28.88 -4.93 42.58
CA LYS A 775 30.04 -5.77 42.87
C LYS A 775 30.41 -6.65 41.69
N ASP A 776 29.50 -7.51 41.25
CA ASP A 776 29.76 -8.53 40.22
C ASP A 776 29.26 -8.08 38.83
N TYR A 777 28.21 -7.26 38.78
CA TYR A 777 27.67 -6.70 37.54
C TYR A 777 27.25 -5.24 37.68
N VAL A 778 27.12 -4.57 36.53
CA VAL A 778 26.86 -3.14 36.41
C VAL A 778 25.37 -2.86 36.50
N SER A 779 24.57 -3.51 35.66
CA SER A 779 23.12 -3.30 35.58
C SER A 779 22.48 -4.42 34.74
N ILE A 780 21.16 -4.52 34.84
CA ILE A 780 20.31 -5.37 34.00
C ILE A 780 19.44 -4.44 33.15
N VAL A 781 19.37 -4.69 31.84
CA VAL A 781 18.47 -3.98 30.93
C VAL A 781 17.39 -4.93 30.45
N SER A 782 16.14 -4.48 30.43
CA SER A 782 15.01 -5.26 29.91
C SER A 782 13.99 -4.35 29.25
N ALA A 783 12.97 -4.93 28.62
CA ALA A 783 11.76 -4.20 28.29
C ALA A 783 10.85 -4.05 29.53
N ASP A 784 9.88 -3.14 29.44
CA ASP A 784 8.77 -3.09 30.37
C ASP A 784 7.81 -4.28 30.12
N ASN A 785 8.26 -5.48 30.48
CA ASN A 785 7.54 -6.73 30.29
C ASN A 785 6.18 -6.76 31.00
N TYR A 786 6.09 -6.12 32.16
CA TYR A 786 4.83 -5.96 32.88
C TYR A 786 3.88 -4.99 32.13
N GLY A 787 4.39 -3.84 31.67
CA GLY A 787 3.66 -2.91 30.80
C GLY A 787 3.17 -3.58 29.52
N ASN A 788 4.01 -4.36 28.85
CA ASN A 788 3.64 -5.13 27.66
C ASN A 788 2.47 -6.08 27.95
N GLY A 789 2.54 -6.86 29.04
CA GLY A 789 1.43 -7.73 29.43
C GLY A 789 0.11 -6.99 29.70
N ILE A 790 0.17 -5.79 30.28
CA ILE A 790 -1.00 -4.91 30.43
C ILE A 790 -1.56 -4.50 29.07
N GLU A 791 -0.71 -4.05 28.14
CA GLU A 791 -1.18 -3.62 26.82
C GLU A 791 -1.89 -4.74 26.06
N SER A 792 -1.36 -5.97 26.09
CA SER A 792 -2.04 -7.11 25.46
C SER A 792 -3.33 -7.52 26.14
N ALA A 793 -3.46 -7.33 27.46
CA ALA A 793 -4.73 -7.53 28.16
C ALA A 793 -5.75 -6.46 27.77
N ASN A 794 -5.34 -5.19 27.69
CA ASN A 794 -6.20 -4.09 27.27
C ASN A 794 -6.69 -4.30 25.82
N ILE A 795 -5.81 -4.69 24.90
CA ILE A 795 -6.17 -5.01 23.50
C ILE A 795 -7.15 -6.19 23.46
N MET A 796 -6.88 -7.26 24.23
CA MET A 796 -7.78 -8.42 24.26
C MET A 796 -9.17 -8.03 24.75
N ALA A 797 -9.24 -7.25 25.83
CA ALA A 797 -10.50 -6.79 26.38
C ALA A 797 -11.26 -5.87 25.42
N GLU A 798 -10.55 -4.97 24.72
CA GLU A 798 -11.11 -4.09 23.70
C GLU A 798 -11.76 -4.90 22.57
N LYS A 799 -11.07 -5.93 22.07
CA LYS A 799 -11.55 -6.76 20.95
C LYS A 799 -12.61 -7.79 21.31
N LEU A 800 -12.80 -8.04 22.61
CA LEU A 800 -13.84 -8.94 23.14
C LEU A 800 -15.05 -8.18 23.69
N ASP A 801 -15.17 -6.87 23.45
CA ASP A 801 -16.19 -6.01 24.06
C ASP A 801 -16.27 -6.19 25.59
N ARG A 802 -15.10 -6.38 26.20
CA ARG A 802 -14.87 -6.56 27.64
C ARG A 802 -15.55 -7.79 28.26
N LYS A 803 -15.96 -8.78 27.47
CA LYS A 803 -16.62 -10.01 27.97
C LYS A 803 -16.19 -11.25 27.17
N GLY A 804 -16.16 -12.41 27.83
CA GLY A 804 -15.97 -13.69 27.14
C GLY A 804 -15.00 -14.62 27.86
N LYS A 805 -14.59 -15.68 27.17
CA LYS A 805 -13.70 -16.71 27.70
C LYS A 805 -12.36 -16.67 27.01
N VAL A 806 -11.29 -16.57 27.78
CA VAL A 806 -9.92 -16.51 27.27
C VAL A 806 -9.07 -17.63 27.83
N GLY A 807 -8.09 -18.06 27.04
CA GLY A 807 -7.08 -19.01 27.45
C GLY A 807 -5.70 -18.38 27.45
N ILE A 808 -4.79 -18.97 28.21
CA ILE A 808 -3.43 -18.44 28.40
C ILE A 808 -2.40 -19.51 28.03
N ILE A 809 -1.50 -19.16 27.11
CA ILE A 809 -0.33 -19.93 26.75
C ILE A 809 0.91 -19.22 27.29
N TYR A 810 1.51 -19.79 28.33
CA TYR A 810 2.63 -19.20 29.07
C TYR A 810 3.90 -20.06 28.93
N HIS A 811 5.06 -19.50 29.27
CA HIS A 811 6.33 -20.23 29.26
C HIS A 811 6.51 -21.07 30.53
N ASP A 812 6.71 -22.37 30.42
CA ASP A 812 6.84 -23.26 31.59
C ASP A 812 8.16 -23.10 32.34
N ALA A 813 9.24 -22.66 31.67
CA ALA A 813 10.48 -22.39 32.35
C ALA A 813 10.37 -21.11 33.20
N ASP A 814 10.98 -21.12 34.38
CA ASP A 814 11.00 -19.97 35.29
C ASP A 814 11.97 -18.90 34.78
N PHE A 815 11.52 -18.16 33.77
CA PHE A 815 12.25 -17.06 33.17
C PHE A 815 11.56 -15.73 33.51
N PHE A 816 12.30 -14.87 34.21
CA PHE A 816 11.79 -13.69 34.87
C PHE A 816 10.98 -12.75 33.95
N ALA A 817 11.52 -12.43 32.77
CA ALA A 817 10.88 -11.53 31.82
C ALA A 817 9.52 -12.06 31.32
N THR A 818 9.45 -13.33 30.91
CA THR A 818 8.21 -13.95 30.39
C THR A 818 7.16 -14.15 31.49
N LYS A 819 7.61 -14.35 32.73
CA LYS A 819 6.74 -14.45 33.89
C LYS A 819 6.02 -13.12 34.16
N GLN A 820 6.74 -12.00 34.14
CA GLN A 820 6.14 -10.67 34.30
C GLN A 820 5.06 -10.38 33.25
N ARG A 821 5.28 -10.76 31.98
CA ARG A 821 4.27 -10.59 30.90
C ARG A 821 2.97 -11.31 31.23
N THR A 822 3.08 -12.58 31.62
CA THR A 822 1.93 -13.45 31.88
C THR A 822 1.18 -13.01 33.14
N GLU A 823 1.91 -12.71 34.22
CA GLU A 823 1.33 -12.23 35.47
C GLU A 823 0.60 -10.89 35.29
N ALA A 824 1.19 -9.97 34.53
CA ALA A 824 0.58 -8.68 34.22
C ALA A 824 -0.71 -8.83 33.42
N PHE A 825 -0.70 -9.70 32.40
CA PHE A 825 -1.88 -10.00 31.60
C PHE A 825 -3.01 -10.57 32.48
N GLU A 826 -2.71 -11.62 33.25
CA GLU A 826 -3.69 -12.29 34.12
C GLU A 826 -4.29 -11.34 35.16
N LYS A 827 -3.43 -10.57 35.83
CA LYS A 827 -3.86 -9.63 36.86
C LYS A 827 -4.73 -8.53 36.26
N THR A 828 -4.37 -8.00 35.10
CA THR A 828 -5.13 -6.97 34.40
C THR A 828 -6.52 -7.46 34.00
N ILE A 829 -6.63 -8.69 33.45
CA ILE A 829 -7.93 -9.31 33.15
C ILE A 829 -8.76 -9.46 34.42
N LYS A 830 -8.19 -10.05 35.49
CA LYS A 830 -8.91 -10.30 36.75
C LYS A 830 -9.37 -9.01 37.45
N GLU A 831 -8.56 -7.96 37.45
CA GLU A 831 -8.81 -6.74 38.22
C GLU A 831 -9.60 -5.68 37.44
N ARG A 832 -9.36 -5.54 36.13
CA ARG A 832 -9.97 -4.48 35.30
C ARG A 832 -11.12 -4.96 34.42
N TYR A 833 -11.16 -6.26 34.09
CA TYR A 833 -12.12 -6.84 33.14
C TYR A 833 -12.76 -8.13 33.69
N PRO A 834 -13.49 -8.06 34.82
CA PRO A 834 -14.01 -9.25 35.52
C PRO A 834 -15.00 -10.10 34.70
N ASP A 835 -15.61 -9.53 33.66
CA ASP A 835 -16.51 -10.24 32.74
C ASP A 835 -15.76 -11.08 31.68
N ILE A 836 -14.43 -11.00 31.65
CA ILE A 836 -13.56 -11.89 30.89
C ILE A 836 -13.04 -13.00 31.81
N GLN A 837 -13.44 -14.24 31.52
CA GLN A 837 -13.08 -15.41 32.30
C GLN A 837 -11.87 -16.11 31.69
N ILE A 838 -10.80 -16.25 32.47
CA ILE A 838 -9.68 -17.13 32.11
C ILE A 838 -10.13 -18.57 32.39
N VAL A 839 -10.41 -19.34 31.34
CA VAL A 839 -11.00 -20.70 31.45
C VAL A 839 -9.97 -21.81 31.32
N ASP A 840 -8.78 -21.51 30.78
CA ASP A 840 -7.72 -22.48 30.59
C ASP A 840 -6.34 -21.80 30.63
N ARG A 841 -5.34 -22.51 31.13
CA ARG A 841 -3.96 -22.03 31.27
C ARG A 841 -3.00 -23.21 31.04
N ARG A 842 -2.20 -23.14 29.98
CA ARG A 842 -1.27 -24.21 29.60
C ARG A 842 0.11 -23.68 29.27
N GLY A 843 1.12 -24.45 29.66
CA GLY A 843 2.51 -24.09 29.46
C GLY A 843 3.08 -24.60 28.15
N ILE A 844 4.10 -23.90 27.64
CA ILE A 844 4.96 -24.34 26.54
C ILE A 844 6.39 -24.47 27.02
N THR A 845 7.07 -25.52 26.56
CA THR A 845 8.50 -25.77 26.83
C THR A 845 9.39 -25.45 25.63
N ASP A 846 8.83 -25.51 24.43
CA ASP A 846 9.46 -25.12 23.18
C ASP A 846 8.58 -24.10 22.43
N SER A 847 9.19 -23.15 21.72
CA SER A 847 8.48 -22.15 20.92
C SER A 847 7.51 -22.75 19.90
N ASN A 848 7.75 -23.98 19.44
CA ASN A 848 6.90 -24.69 18.49
C ASN A 848 5.68 -25.38 19.13
N ASP A 849 5.62 -25.46 20.46
CA ASP A 849 4.50 -26.11 21.17
C ASP A 849 3.19 -25.32 21.06
N GLY A 850 3.24 -24.04 20.65
CA GLY A 850 2.10 -23.14 20.62
C GLY A 850 0.89 -23.69 19.84
N GLU A 851 1.10 -24.36 18.71
CA GLU A 851 0.02 -24.95 17.90
C GLU A 851 -0.66 -26.13 18.60
N LYS A 852 0.14 -27.04 19.18
CA LYS A 852 -0.36 -28.19 19.93
C LYS A 852 -1.19 -27.74 21.13
N VAL A 853 -0.68 -26.79 21.90
CA VAL A 853 -1.34 -26.27 23.10
C VAL A 853 -2.62 -25.53 22.75
N ALA A 854 -2.58 -24.62 21.77
CA ALA A 854 -3.77 -23.91 21.31
C ALA A 854 -4.84 -24.85 20.74
N SER A 855 -4.44 -25.90 20.01
CA SER A 855 -5.39 -26.88 19.44
C SER A 855 -6.15 -27.64 20.53
N GLY A 856 -5.47 -28.08 21.59
CA GLY A 856 -6.10 -28.72 22.74
C GLY A 856 -7.08 -27.79 23.46
N MET A 857 -6.66 -26.55 23.68
CA MET A 857 -7.48 -25.51 24.32
C MET A 857 -8.74 -25.18 23.50
N ILE A 858 -8.62 -25.05 22.17
CA ILE A 858 -9.77 -24.81 21.27
C ILE A 858 -10.73 -26.01 21.23
N ALA A 859 -10.20 -27.23 21.28
CA ALA A 859 -10.99 -28.46 21.25
C ALA A 859 -11.80 -28.66 22.55
N GLU A 860 -11.20 -28.36 23.70
CA GLU A 860 -11.85 -28.49 25.01
C GLU A 860 -12.82 -27.33 25.31
N HIS A 861 -12.52 -26.12 24.84
CA HIS A 861 -13.33 -24.92 25.03
C HIS A 861 -13.90 -24.41 23.69
N GLN A 862 -15.00 -25.00 23.23
CA GLN A 862 -15.64 -24.59 21.98
C GLN A 862 -16.18 -23.15 22.02
N ASP A 863 -16.47 -22.61 23.20
CA ASP A 863 -16.92 -21.24 23.43
C ASP A 863 -15.79 -20.26 23.75
N LEU A 864 -14.52 -20.66 23.58
CA LEU A 864 -13.36 -19.79 23.73
C LEU A 864 -13.42 -18.62 22.73
N ASN A 865 -13.26 -17.40 23.25
CA ASN A 865 -13.29 -16.15 22.51
C ASN A 865 -11.88 -15.58 22.23
N GLY A 866 -10.90 -15.85 23.09
CA GLY A 866 -9.53 -15.40 22.84
C GLY A 866 -8.43 -16.25 23.48
N ILE A 867 -7.20 -16.06 23.01
CA ILE A 867 -5.99 -16.70 23.53
C ILE A 867 -4.90 -15.66 23.66
N PHE A 868 -4.36 -15.49 24.87
CA PHE A 868 -3.11 -14.77 25.08
C PHE A 868 -1.92 -15.72 24.93
N VAL A 869 -0.89 -15.27 24.24
CA VAL A 869 0.34 -16.03 24.04
C VAL A 869 1.55 -15.18 24.45
N VAL A 870 2.49 -15.76 25.18
CA VAL A 870 3.57 -15.04 25.86
C VAL A 870 4.61 -14.36 24.94
N TRP A 871 4.73 -14.78 23.66
CA TRP A 871 5.51 -14.09 22.60
C TRP A 871 5.11 -14.57 21.18
N ASP A 872 5.70 -13.96 20.16
CA ASP A 872 5.32 -14.07 18.74
C ASP A 872 5.37 -15.48 18.14
N VAL A 873 6.48 -16.21 18.26
CA VAL A 873 6.65 -17.55 17.64
C VAL A 873 5.56 -18.56 18.05
N PRO A 874 5.24 -18.80 19.33
CA PRO A 874 4.14 -19.66 19.72
C PRO A 874 2.77 -19.09 19.34
N ALA A 875 2.65 -17.76 19.19
CA ALA A 875 1.41 -17.13 18.72
C ALA A 875 1.14 -17.45 17.25
N GLU A 876 2.18 -17.59 16.41
CA GLU A 876 2.03 -18.12 15.06
C GLU A 876 1.48 -19.56 15.08
N GLY A 877 1.90 -20.37 16.05
CA GLY A 877 1.33 -21.69 16.29
C GLY A 877 -0.15 -21.63 16.67
N ALA A 878 -0.51 -20.74 17.60
CA ALA A 878 -1.90 -20.52 17.98
C ALA A 878 -2.77 -20.02 16.80
N LEU A 879 -2.20 -19.19 15.93
CA LEU A 879 -2.84 -18.74 14.69
C LEU A 879 -3.12 -19.90 13.73
N ARG A 880 -2.15 -20.82 13.54
CA ARG A 880 -2.36 -22.04 12.73
C ARG A 880 -3.46 -22.92 13.31
N ALA A 881 -3.46 -23.15 14.63
CA ALA A 881 -4.51 -23.91 15.31
C ALA A 881 -5.90 -23.27 15.10
N THR A 882 -5.97 -21.95 15.22
CA THR A 882 -7.21 -21.17 15.01
C THR A 882 -7.75 -21.32 13.58
N ARG A 883 -6.86 -21.25 12.57
CA ARG A 883 -7.22 -21.45 11.16
C ARG A 883 -7.69 -22.88 10.89
N THR A 884 -6.99 -23.87 11.43
CA THR A 884 -7.37 -25.30 11.31
C THR A 884 -8.73 -25.58 11.92
N ALA A 885 -9.02 -24.99 13.08
CA ALA A 885 -10.31 -25.07 13.75
C ALA A 885 -11.41 -24.21 13.09
N LYS A 886 -11.09 -23.44 12.04
CA LYS A 886 -11.98 -22.48 11.37
C LYS A 886 -12.63 -21.46 12.33
N LYS A 887 -11.93 -21.09 13.40
CA LYS A 887 -12.36 -20.08 14.37
C LYS A 887 -11.80 -18.70 14.02
N SER A 888 -12.15 -18.15 12.86
CA SER A 888 -11.64 -16.85 12.38
C SER A 888 -11.91 -15.68 13.34
N ASN A 889 -12.92 -15.80 14.20
CA ASN A 889 -13.32 -14.76 15.15
C ASN A 889 -12.60 -14.87 16.51
N LEU A 890 -11.72 -15.86 16.70
CA LEU A 890 -10.93 -15.99 17.93
C LEU A 890 -9.89 -14.88 18.00
N VAL A 891 -9.89 -14.11 19.08
CA VAL A 891 -8.93 -13.03 19.30
C VAL A 891 -7.64 -13.59 19.87
N ILE A 892 -6.51 -13.33 19.22
CA ILE A 892 -5.18 -13.63 19.74
C ILE A 892 -4.50 -12.31 20.08
N THR A 893 -3.97 -12.19 21.29
CA THR A 893 -2.98 -11.15 21.62
C THR A 893 -1.68 -11.80 22.03
N THR A 894 -0.58 -11.17 21.66
CA THR A 894 0.76 -11.71 21.90
C THR A 894 1.72 -10.62 22.34
N MET A 895 3.01 -10.91 22.40
CA MET A 895 4.12 -10.00 22.61
C MET A 895 5.10 -10.14 21.45
N ASP A 896 5.96 -9.14 21.28
CA ASP A 896 7.02 -9.10 20.25
C ASP A 896 6.48 -8.92 18.82
N LEU A 897 6.98 -7.91 18.11
CA LEU A 897 6.50 -7.56 16.78
C LEU A 897 7.25 -8.33 15.69
N GLY A 898 7.06 -9.64 15.62
CA GLY A 898 7.62 -10.48 14.56
C GLY A 898 6.96 -10.20 13.19
N MET A 899 7.66 -10.49 12.09
CA MET A 899 7.19 -10.18 10.73
C MET A 899 5.82 -10.78 10.40
N ASN A 900 5.60 -12.06 10.70
CA ASN A 900 4.32 -12.72 10.42
C ASN A 900 3.20 -12.19 11.32
N VAL A 901 3.52 -11.85 12.57
CA VAL A 901 2.57 -11.26 13.50
C VAL A 901 2.16 -9.86 13.05
N ALA A 902 3.11 -9.03 12.64
CA ALA A 902 2.84 -7.71 12.08
C ALA A 902 2.02 -7.79 10.79
N LEU A 903 2.32 -8.76 9.92
CA LEU A 903 1.51 -9.04 8.73
C LEU A 903 0.08 -9.45 9.12
N GLU A 904 -0.09 -10.31 10.10
CA GLU A 904 -1.43 -10.74 10.56
C GLU A 904 -2.23 -9.57 11.14
N ILE A 905 -1.59 -8.71 11.93
CA ILE A 905 -2.18 -7.49 12.48
C ILE A 905 -2.59 -6.54 11.34
N ALA A 906 -1.72 -6.31 10.36
CA ALA A 906 -2.02 -5.50 9.18
C ALA A 906 -3.16 -6.09 8.33
N GLN A 907 -3.27 -7.43 8.29
CA GLN A 907 -4.36 -8.16 7.64
C GLN A 907 -5.64 -8.21 8.48
N ASP A 908 -5.68 -7.60 9.67
CA ASP A 908 -6.80 -7.73 10.61
C ASP A 908 -7.21 -9.20 10.87
N GLY A 909 -6.22 -10.09 10.92
CA GLY A 909 -6.41 -11.51 11.18
C GLY A 909 -6.78 -11.81 12.63
N PRO A 910 -6.71 -13.09 13.07
CA PRO A 910 -6.96 -13.46 14.45
C PRO A 910 -6.01 -12.80 15.46
N ILE A 911 -4.76 -12.49 15.07
CA ILE A 911 -3.87 -11.71 15.94
C ILE A 911 -4.26 -10.23 15.86
N LYS A 912 -4.87 -9.70 16.93
CA LYS A 912 -5.46 -8.35 16.94
C LYS A 912 -4.52 -7.25 17.44
N GLY A 913 -3.41 -7.63 18.07
CA GLY A 913 -2.43 -6.69 18.57
C GLY A 913 -1.53 -7.31 19.63
N LEU A 914 -0.60 -6.49 20.10
CA LEU A 914 0.42 -6.89 21.07
C LEU A 914 1.00 -5.70 21.84
N GLY A 915 1.60 -6.00 22.99
CA GLY A 915 2.61 -5.14 23.62
C GLY A 915 4.00 -5.45 23.04
N ALA A 916 4.63 -4.46 22.42
CA ALA A 916 5.94 -4.59 21.77
C ALA A 916 7.09 -4.11 22.67
N GLN A 917 8.19 -4.85 22.59
CA GLN A 917 9.50 -4.42 23.06
C GLN A 917 10.17 -3.47 22.06
N LEU A 918 11.18 -2.73 22.51
CA LEU A 918 12.01 -1.85 21.68
C LEU A 918 13.48 -2.34 21.69
N PRO A 919 13.79 -3.45 21.00
CA PRO A 919 15.08 -4.14 21.09
C PRO A 919 16.28 -3.25 20.74
N TYR A 920 16.17 -2.43 19.68
CA TYR A 920 17.24 -1.49 19.32
C TYR A 920 17.60 -0.57 20.49
N GLN A 921 16.59 -0.03 21.17
CA GLN A 921 16.76 0.89 22.29
C GLN A 921 17.24 0.18 23.56
N GLN A 922 16.88 -1.10 23.75
CA GLN A 922 17.49 -1.94 24.80
C GLN A 922 19.00 -2.06 24.57
N GLY A 923 19.42 -2.33 23.33
CA GLY A 923 20.84 -2.38 22.97
C GLY A 923 21.59 -1.05 23.20
N VAL A 924 20.95 0.08 22.92
CA VAL A 924 21.49 1.42 23.24
C VAL A 924 21.69 1.59 24.75
N ALA A 925 20.70 1.21 25.58
CA ALA A 925 20.80 1.28 27.04
C ALA A 925 21.97 0.44 27.58
N GLU A 926 22.10 -0.79 27.10
CA GLU A 926 23.16 -1.73 27.51
C GLU A 926 24.54 -1.13 27.24
N ALA A 927 24.75 -0.56 26.05
CA ALA A 927 25.99 0.09 25.69
C ALA A 927 26.26 1.34 26.55
N ILE A 928 25.25 2.18 26.83
CA ILE A 928 25.38 3.35 27.72
C ILE A 928 25.83 2.92 29.12
N LEU A 929 25.21 1.87 29.68
CA LEU A 929 25.54 1.35 31.02
C LEU A 929 26.93 0.73 31.06
N ALA A 930 27.35 0.06 30.00
CA ALA A 930 28.74 -0.38 29.85
C ALA A 930 29.71 0.82 29.86
N GLY A 931 29.36 1.91 29.18
CA GLY A 931 30.09 3.18 29.25
C GLY A 931 30.16 3.77 30.66
N TYR A 932 29.07 3.70 31.44
CA TYR A 932 29.05 4.14 32.85
C TYR A 932 30.06 3.36 33.68
N ALA A 933 30.11 2.04 33.50
CA ALA A 933 31.04 1.17 34.20
C ALA A 933 32.51 1.50 33.91
N LEU A 934 32.84 1.80 32.65
CA LEU A 934 34.19 2.20 32.22
C LEU A 934 34.63 3.56 32.78
N LEU A 935 33.66 4.41 33.14
CA LEU A 935 33.86 5.73 33.71
C LEU A 935 33.80 5.74 35.24
N GLY A 936 33.43 4.62 35.87
CA GLY A 936 33.18 4.55 37.31
C GLY A 936 31.94 5.33 37.76
N LYS A 937 30.99 5.54 36.85
CA LYS A 937 29.71 6.20 37.13
C LYS A 937 28.73 5.18 37.72
N GLN A 938 27.91 5.63 38.68
CA GLN A 938 26.88 4.79 39.26
C GLN A 938 25.81 4.45 38.22
N ALA A 939 25.49 3.17 38.10
CA ALA A 939 24.42 2.65 37.28
C ALA A 939 23.28 2.15 38.18
N PRO A 940 22.00 2.29 37.77
CA PRO A 940 20.89 1.66 38.48
C PRO A 940 20.98 0.12 38.38
N PRO A 941 20.43 -0.63 39.34
CA PRO A 941 20.45 -2.09 39.34
C PRO A 941 19.65 -2.69 38.17
N TYR A 942 18.54 -2.06 37.80
CA TYR A 942 17.63 -2.51 36.76
C TYR A 942 17.12 -1.31 35.94
N VAL A 943 17.22 -1.41 34.62
CA VAL A 943 16.74 -0.41 33.65
C VAL A 943 15.72 -1.06 32.75
N ALA A 944 14.59 -0.39 32.51
CA ALA A 944 13.62 -0.84 31.53
C ALA A 944 13.38 0.18 30.43
N VAL A 945 13.12 -0.35 29.24
CA VAL A 945 12.68 0.39 28.05
C VAL A 945 11.15 0.27 27.95
N PRO A 946 10.40 1.36 27.70
CA PRO A 946 8.95 1.37 27.80
C PRO A 946 8.27 0.41 26.81
N SER A 947 7.09 -0.09 27.20
CA SER A 947 6.22 -0.89 26.34
C SER A 947 5.55 -0.04 25.26
N LEU A 948 5.31 -0.64 24.10
CA LEU A 948 4.59 0.00 23.00
C LEU A 948 3.32 -0.79 22.66
N LYS A 949 2.15 -0.16 22.72
CA LYS A 949 0.89 -0.75 22.26
C LYS A 949 0.88 -0.84 20.74
N VAL A 950 0.76 -2.03 20.16
CA VAL A 950 0.72 -2.24 18.70
C VAL A 950 -0.60 -2.88 18.27
N MET A 951 -1.26 -2.25 17.33
CA MET A 951 -2.52 -2.66 16.73
C MET A 951 -2.50 -2.38 15.21
N LYS A 952 -3.58 -2.72 14.50
CA LYS A 952 -3.70 -2.54 13.05
C LYS A 952 -3.38 -1.11 12.62
N GLU A 953 -3.80 -0.14 13.43
CA GLU A 953 -3.80 1.29 13.12
C GLU A 953 -2.39 1.88 13.15
N ASN A 954 -1.49 1.33 13.96
CA ASN A 954 -0.13 1.87 14.17
C ASN A 954 0.97 0.86 13.85
N VAL A 955 0.68 -0.30 13.25
CA VAL A 955 1.65 -1.38 13.01
C VAL A 955 2.84 -0.93 12.14
N ILE A 956 2.65 0.03 11.22
CA ILE A 956 3.73 0.58 10.38
C ILE A 956 4.65 1.49 11.21
N ASP A 957 4.10 2.46 11.94
CA ASP A 957 4.88 3.38 12.77
C ASP A 957 5.57 2.64 13.93
N ALA A 958 4.88 1.65 14.50
CA ALA A 958 5.42 0.77 15.52
C ALA A 958 6.61 -0.03 15.00
N TRP A 959 6.56 -0.52 13.75
CA TRP A 959 7.70 -1.23 13.15
C TRP A 959 8.96 -0.34 13.12
N GLN A 960 8.82 0.92 12.69
CA GLN A 960 9.92 1.88 12.66
C GLN A 960 10.51 2.11 14.06
N LEU A 961 9.67 2.21 15.10
CA LEU A 961 10.15 2.39 16.47
C LEU A 961 10.82 1.14 17.04
N VAL A 962 10.29 -0.05 16.74
CA VAL A 962 10.80 -1.34 17.25
C VAL A 962 12.16 -1.68 16.61
N TYR A 963 12.28 -1.50 15.30
CA TYR A 963 13.44 -1.95 14.53
C TYR A 963 14.37 -0.83 14.05
N ASN A 964 13.98 0.43 14.18
CA ASN A 964 14.70 1.58 13.62
C ASN A 964 14.90 1.50 12.08
N GLU A 965 13.98 0.80 11.41
CA GLU A 965 13.96 0.54 9.95
C GLU A 965 12.53 0.64 9.42
N ASP A 966 12.36 1.02 8.16
CA ASP A 966 11.04 1.06 7.52
C ASP A 966 10.39 -0.33 7.50
N ALA A 967 9.06 -0.38 7.65
CA ALA A 967 8.31 -1.64 7.54
C ALA A 967 8.50 -2.30 6.17
N PRO A 968 8.68 -3.63 6.07
CA PRO A 968 8.79 -4.33 4.79
C PRO A 968 7.63 -4.04 3.83
N ASP A 969 7.91 -4.00 2.51
CA ASP A 969 6.93 -3.71 1.46
C ASP A 969 5.67 -4.57 1.53
N ILE A 970 5.78 -5.82 1.98
CA ILE A 970 4.63 -6.72 2.13
C ILE A 970 3.66 -6.24 3.22
N ILE A 971 4.17 -5.70 4.33
CA ILE A 971 3.35 -5.15 5.41
C ILE A 971 2.75 -3.82 4.94
N GLN A 972 3.57 -2.95 4.31
CA GLN A 972 3.11 -1.68 3.77
C GLN A 972 2.01 -1.86 2.71
N SER A 973 2.20 -2.80 1.77
CA SER A 973 1.27 -3.03 0.68
C SER A 973 -0.04 -3.66 1.15
N VAL A 974 0.00 -4.53 2.16
CA VAL A 974 -1.21 -5.12 2.76
C VAL A 974 -2.01 -4.08 3.54
N ALA A 975 -1.34 -3.27 4.35
CA ALA A 975 -1.96 -2.15 5.04
C ALA A 975 -2.58 -1.14 4.06
N LYS A 976 -1.96 -0.92 2.89
CA LYS A 976 -2.46 -0.02 1.83
C LYS A 976 -3.56 -0.63 0.95
N SER A 977 -3.46 -1.91 0.58
CA SER A 977 -4.34 -2.57 -0.42
C SER A 977 -5.71 -2.93 0.13
N ARG A 978 -5.85 -3.15 1.44
CA ARG A 978 -7.16 -3.44 2.03
C ARG A 978 -8.03 -2.19 2.19
N ASN A 979 -7.44 -1.02 2.40
CA ASN A 979 -8.14 0.28 2.30
C ASN A 979 -8.78 0.50 0.92
N ALA A 980 -8.33 -0.21 -0.13
CA ALA A 980 -8.95 -0.23 -1.45
C ALA A 980 -10.00 -1.36 -1.64
N ARG A 981 -9.85 -2.51 -0.97
CA ARG A 981 -10.81 -3.64 -1.01
C ARG A 981 -12.05 -3.42 -0.15
N GLU A 982 -11.91 -2.81 1.03
CA GLU A 982 -13.05 -2.43 1.88
C GLU A 982 -13.96 -1.39 1.18
N LYS A 983 -13.38 -0.58 0.27
CA LYS A 983 -14.14 0.31 -0.64
C LYS A 983 -14.87 -0.43 -1.78
N GLY A 984 -14.40 -1.61 -2.17
CA GLY A 984 -14.98 -2.42 -3.25
C GLY A 984 -16.08 -3.38 -2.78
N GLU A 985 -15.92 -4.02 -1.61
CA GLU A 985 -16.93 -4.95 -1.06
C GLU A 985 -18.22 -4.23 -0.63
N GLN A 986 -18.15 -2.96 -0.22
CA GLN A 986 -19.35 -2.13 0.01
C GLN A 986 -20.12 -1.77 -1.26
N GLN A 987 -19.49 -1.83 -2.45
CA GLN A 987 -20.18 -1.62 -3.73
C GLN A 987 -20.92 -2.88 -4.19
N ASP A 988 -20.37 -4.09 -3.99
CA ASP A 988 -21.00 -5.35 -4.43
C ASP A 988 -22.20 -5.78 -3.57
N GLU A 989 -22.17 -5.57 -2.25
CA GLU A 989 -23.36 -5.83 -1.41
C GLU A 989 -24.56 -4.90 -1.74
N SER A 990 -24.30 -3.74 -2.35
CA SER A 990 -25.35 -2.81 -2.82
C SER A 990 -26.02 -3.26 -4.11
N ILE A 991 -25.35 -4.12 -4.90
CA ILE A 991 -25.85 -4.62 -6.19
C ILE A 991 -26.71 -5.87 -5.98
N ASP A 992 -26.37 -6.74 -5.03
CA ASP A 992 -27.14 -7.96 -4.74
C ASP A 992 -28.43 -7.68 -3.93
N ARG A 993 -28.52 -6.52 -3.25
CA ARG A 993 -29.77 -6.01 -2.66
C ARG A 993 -30.68 -5.26 -3.64
N ARG A 994 -30.24 -5.05 -4.88
CA ARG A 994 -31.01 -4.42 -5.96
C ARG A 994 -31.50 -5.41 -7.04
N ARG A 995 -31.25 -6.71 -6.87
CA ARG A 995 -31.96 -7.81 -7.55
C ARG A 995 -32.92 -8.47 -6.59
#